data_AF-A0A371Q6H1-F1
#
_entry.id   AF-A0A371Q6H1-F1
#
_cell.length_a   1.000
_cell.length_b   1.000
_cell.length_c   1.000
_cell.angle_alpha   90.00
_cell.angle_beta   90.00
_cell.angle_gamma   90.00
#
_symmetry.space_group_name_H-M   'P 1'
#
loop_
_entity.id
_entity.type
_entity.pdbx_description
1 polymer ?
#
loop_
_entity_poly.entity_id
_entity_poly.type
_entity_poly.pdbx_seq_one_letter_code
_entity_poly.pdbx_strand_id
1 'polypeptide(L)'
;MTTSSSTALRQALRLAGPDTADALAERLRPELLAALSDRFGLPEEVVAELVGPGGASLRAAMAADHEAFLLRAAETGDPAIARALWDARYRPASQHPRRVKDIPGLLAAVLRAADPSDPRWYEEDGLVPLLQEEATGVELAPALTGPFPALIAYSLVRLAPNLPLPAALDAGIALVQLAGGEGLAAFVRAVEEAPDIDLGHPGLLDLMRSAAAAADPESFLRERRPAGEWTDPAALQALLMVRDGHGSPAKPDGLDWELVRREHARLPFGTETRHGSRHRSGNRLLGLIGWEGCPHDLVMESFREHPMITARLAAELPFEALVGAEARAGTLRFEEVLGRGIREGRLSVDRVLTEVTPAAEVLRSLPYDHEPTRKALAALADRLGTDPVNWLTCYARTGRARGSVAELIADAASATSRKKRNTTWPHPLEAVFPATAPEASRAAFLRLFECASQEAQIAVVPHFDARAVQHLLVYGEPAPAVRDAVVAAHGVSAPVSQASTDSLSPEELAHLLDLDEPRVDAALFLHCRIDQRERERMLAGRLRGGGTRTVPDELLRALDEVNLGHYRHWLVAGLESGDLGVARKLMERLKLRIPAARLRLLIAVWERSGPDAVREILAMDRLPVTLRRQTEQALDAPDGLARLRARLAAEEDPAKLVAFLNKTPAYDAGQQPHKLTGDGIVLPWAALREAYRSGELTRGLPEALAERADCPRELLLEFLAHTPEDSHYHHSCIQPALDRGALTPEDLLTRSAPARTALSHLIRALDSPGRQEDRQQLRAYAAALTDEHLGTDVEAWTVCLRLLPTFAGSLTELVATAGAIVRPAD
;
A
#
# COMPACT_ATOMS: atom_id res chain seq x y z
N MET A 1 -5.85 -15.11 -27.61
CA MET A 1 -6.71 -15.46 -26.46
C MET A 1 -6.85 -14.26 -25.53
N THR A 2 -7.97 -14.12 -24.81
CA THR A 2 -8.09 -13.12 -23.73
C THR A 2 -7.53 -13.70 -22.42
N THR A 3 -7.10 -12.85 -21.48
CA THR A 3 -6.59 -13.25 -20.15
C THR A 3 -7.61 -14.09 -19.36
N SER A 4 -8.91 -13.89 -19.65
CA SER A 4 -10.03 -14.65 -19.07
C SER A 4 -10.03 -16.12 -19.52
N SER A 5 -9.72 -16.40 -20.80
CA SER A 5 -9.70 -17.76 -21.35
C SER A 5 -8.57 -18.63 -20.79
N SER A 6 -7.35 -18.08 -20.63
CA SER A 6 -6.21 -18.82 -20.03
C SER A 6 -6.48 -19.18 -18.55
N THR A 7 -7.13 -18.27 -17.82
CA THR A 7 -7.48 -18.52 -16.42
C THR A 7 -8.59 -19.55 -16.29
N ALA A 8 -9.59 -19.53 -17.17
CA ALA A 8 -10.64 -20.55 -17.21
C ALA A 8 -10.09 -21.96 -17.43
N LEU A 9 -9.17 -22.12 -18.40
CA LEU A 9 -8.49 -23.41 -18.66
C LEU A 9 -7.75 -23.92 -17.43
N ARG A 10 -7.01 -23.03 -16.73
CA ARG A 10 -6.29 -23.40 -15.50
C ARG A 10 -7.24 -23.88 -14.41
N GLN A 11 -8.36 -23.20 -14.21
CA GLN A 11 -9.32 -23.59 -13.16
C GLN A 11 -10.01 -24.91 -13.50
N ALA A 12 -10.37 -25.15 -14.77
CA ALA A 12 -10.95 -26.42 -15.19
C ALA A 12 -10.00 -27.60 -14.90
N LEU A 13 -8.71 -27.48 -15.25
CA LEU A 13 -7.70 -28.51 -14.97
C LEU A 13 -7.45 -28.74 -13.47
N ARG A 14 -7.75 -27.75 -12.60
CA ARG A 14 -7.62 -27.88 -11.15
C ARG A 14 -8.84 -28.52 -10.48
N LEU A 15 -10.02 -28.37 -11.09
CA LEU A 15 -11.29 -28.88 -10.58
C LEU A 15 -11.57 -30.31 -11.06
N ALA A 16 -11.11 -30.67 -12.26
CA ALA A 16 -11.22 -32.04 -12.77
C ALA A 16 -10.30 -33.00 -11.97
N GLY A 17 -10.76 -34.26 -11.82
CA GLY A 17 -9.90 -35.33 -11.29
C GLY A 17 -8.67 -35.55 -12.18
N PRO A 18 -7.57 -36.14 -11.66
CA PRO A 18 -6.28 -36.18 -12.34
C PRO A 18 -6.35 -36.80 -13.75
N ASP A 19 -7.00 -37.95 -13.89
CA ASP A 19 -7.13 -38.65 -15.19
C ASP A 19 -7.96 -37.84 -16.20
N THR A 20 -9.05 -37.23 -15.73
CA THR A 20 -9.92 -36.37 -16.56
C THR A 20 -9.21 -35.10 -16.96
N ALA A 21 -8.43 -34.50 -16.05
CA ALA A 21 -7.66 -33.30 -16.32
C ALA A 21 -6.54 -33.57 -17.34
N ASP A 22 -5.90 -34.74 -17.28
CA ASP A 22 -4.89 -35.15 -18.26
C ASP A 22 -5.52 -35.34 -19.65
N ALA A 23 -6.62 -36.08 -19.75
CA ALA A 23 -7.33 -36.27 -21.02
C ALA A 23 -7.92 -34.96 -21.58
N LEU A 24 -8.42 -34.07 -20.71
CA LEU A 24 -8.87 -32.73 -21.10
C LEU A 24 -7.71 -31.88 -21.64
N ALA A 25 -6.54 -31.97 -21.00
CA ALA A 25 -5.36 -31.26 -21.46
C ALA A 25 -4.88 -31.74 -22.84
N GLU A 26 -4.98 -33.05 -23.13
CA GLU A 26 -4.68 -33.57 -24.47
C GLU A 26 -5.66 -33.06 -25.52
N ARG A 27 -6.96 -33.05 -25.19
CA ARG A 27 -8.01 -32.60 -26.12
C ARG A 27 -7.95 -31.11 -26.44
N LEU A 28 -7.54 -30.29 -25.46
CA LEU A 28 -7.41 -28.83 -25.58
C LEU A 28 -5.96 -28.37 -25.77
N ARG A 29 -5.11 -29.23 -26.35
CA ARG A 29 -3.69 -28.96 -26.53
C ARG A 29 -3.40 -27.63 -27.24
N PRO A 30 -4.03 -27.28 -28.39
CA PRO A 30 -3.76 -26.00 -29.06
C PRO A 30 -4.05 -24.79 -28.17
N GLU A 31 -5.19 -24.79 -27.46
CA GLU A 31 -5.59 -23.70 -26.58
C GLU A 31 -4.68 -23.59 -25.34
N LEU A 32 -4.21 -24.72 -24.80
CA LEU A 32 -3.28 -24.76 -23.69
C LEU A 32 -1.86 -24.31 -24.08
N LEU A 33 -1.38 -24.66 -25.27
CA LEU A 33 -0.09 -24.21 -25.77
C LEU A 33 -0.08 -22.69 -25.98
N ALA A 34 -1.12 -22.12 -26.58
CA ALA A 34 -1.29 -20.67 -26.70
C ALA A 34 -1.34 -19.98 -25.32
N ALA A 35 -2.02 -20.58 -24.35
CA ALA A 35 -2.09 -20.06 -22.98
C ALA A 35 -0.75 -20.10 -22.24
N LEU A 36 0.03 -21.17 -22.42
CA LEU A 36 1.36 -21.34 -21.85
C LEU A 36 2.39 -20.44 -22.54
N SER A 37 2.27 -20.24 -23.85
CA SER A 37 3.06 -19.28 -24.63
C SER A 37 2.90 -17.86 -24.10
N ASP A 38 1.66 -17.36 -23.94
CA ASP A 38 1.41 -16.03 -23.35
C ASP A 38 1.87 -15.96 -21.88
N ARG A 39 1.72 -17.05 -21.12
CA ARG A 39 2.14 -17.13 -19.71
C ARG A 39 3.65 -16.98 -19.54
N PHE A 40 4.42 -17.73 -20.33
CA PHE A 40 5.88 -17.80 -20.21
C PHE A 40 6.62 -16.85 -21.15
N GLY A 41 5.91 -16.23 -22.10
CA GLY A 41 6.51 -15.34 -23.10
C GLY A 41 7.35 -16.06 -24.15
N LEU A 42 7.13 -17.36 -24.34
CA LEU A 42 7.88 -18.22 -25.26
C LEU A 42 7.05 -18.56 -26.50
N PRO A 43 7.66 -18.79 -27.68
CA PRO A 43 6.95 -19.29 -28.85
C PRO A 43 6.19 -20.59 -28.58
N GLU A 44 5.04 -20.80 -29.23
CA GLU A 44 4.20 -21.99 -29.01
C GLU A 44 4.96 -23.29 -29.35
N GLU A 45 5.82 -23.26 -30.36
CA GLU A 45 6.66 -24.39 -30.79
C GLU A 45 7.65 -24.80 -29.68
N VAL A 46 8.29 -23.81 -29.05
CA VAL A 46 9.22 -24.02 -27.93
C VAL A 46 8.49 -24.57 -26.72
N VAL A 47 7.31 -24.05 -26.41
CA VAL A 47 6.48 -24.57 -25.32
C VAL A 47 6.02 -26.01 -25.59
N ALA A 48 5.65 -26.32 -26.83
CA ALA A 48 5.22 -27.67 -27.21
C ALA A 48 6.36 -28.69 -27.05
N GLU A 49 7.58 -28.31 -27.41
CA GLU A 49 8.79 -29.12 -27.21
C GLU A 49 9.08 -29.35 -25.72
N LEU A 50 9.08 -28.29 -24.91
CA LEU A 50 9.38 -28.34 -23.47
C LEU A 50 8.38 -29.18 -22.66
N VAL A 51 7.12 -29.18 -23.06
CA VAL A 51 6.06 -29.90 -22.36
C VAL A 51 5.89 -31.32 -22.90
N GLY A 52 6.14 -31.54 -24.19
CA GLY A 52 5.99 -32.83 -24.84
C GLY A 52 4.51 -33.23 -25.14
N PRO A 53 4.30 -34.47 -25.62
CA PRO A 53 3.02 -34.89 -26.20
C PRO A 53 1.95 -35.37 -25.20
N GLY A 54 2.26 -35.48 -23.89
CA GLY A 54 1.31 -35.98 -22.89
C GLY A 54 0.44 -34.90 -22.21
N GLY A 55 -0.80 -35.23 -21.89
CA GLY A 55 -1.73 -34.36 -21.14
C GLY A 55 -1.27 -34.01 -19.72
N ALA A 56 -0.70 -35.00 -19.02
CA ALA A 56 -0.15 -34.82 -17.69
C ALA A 56 0.93 -33.73 -17.64
N SER A 57 1.78 -33.66 -18.67
CA SER A 57 2.81 -32.63 -18.77
C SER A 57 2.22 -31.24 -19.02
N LEU A 58 1.19 -31.12 -19.88
CA LEU A 58 0.48 -29.85 -20.13
C LEU A 58 -0.18 -29.33 -18.84
N ARG A 59 -0.84 -30.21 -18.09
CA ARG A 59 -1.43 -29.87 -16.80
C ARG A 59 -0.36 -29.43 -15.79
N ALA A 60 0.74 -30.18 -15.69
CA ALA A 60 1.85 -29.83 -14.81
C ALA A 60 2.44 -28.45 -15.16
N ALA A 61 2.61 -28.13 -16.45
CA ALA A 61 3.11 -26.83 -16.91
C ALA A 61 2.15 -25.67 -16.54
N MET A 62 0.82 -25.88 -16.65
CA MET A 62 -0.19 -24.88 -16.27
C MET A 62 -0.20 -24.57 -14.77
N ALA A 63 0.18 -25.55 -13.94
CA ALA A 63 0.29 -25.42 -12.50
C ALA A 63 1.69 -25.01 -12.02
N ALA A 64 2.70 -25.06 -12.88
CA ALA A 64 4.08 -24.79 -12.52
C ALA A 64 4.29 -23.32 -12.10
N ASP A 65 5.21 -23.16 -11.13
CA ASP A 65 5.83 -21.87 -10.89
C ASP A 65 6.56 -21.39 -12.15
N HIS A 66 6.48 -20.07 -12.43
CA HIS A 66 7.03 -19.51 -13.66
C HIS A 66 8.54 -19.64 -13.71
N GLU A 67 9.23 -19.29 -12.62
CA GLU A 67 10.69 -19.28 -12.59
C GLU A 67 11.22 -20.71 -12.61
N ALA A 68 10.59 -21.63 -11.87
CA ALA A 68 10.97 -23.04 -11.88
C ALA A 68 10.78 -23.71 -13.26
N PHE A 69 9.73 -23.36 -14.01
CA PHE A 69 9.54 -23.89 -15.37
C PHE A 69 10.60 -23.38 -16.34
N LEU A 70 10.87 -22.07 -16.31
CA LEU A 70 11.84 -21.43 -17.20
C LEU A 70 13.29 -21.88 -16.91
N LEU A 71 13.63 -22.14 -15.65
CA LEU A 71 14.92 -22.72 -15.28
C LEU A 71 15.09 -24.15 -15.80
N ARG A 72 14.05 -25.00 -15.72
CA ARG A 72 14.09 -26.34 -16.33
C ARG A 72 14.22 -26.27 -17.86
N ALA A 73 13.61 -25.28 -18.49
CA ALA A 73 13.76 -25.06 -19.93
C ALA A 73 15.22 -24.72 -20.29
N ALA A 74 15.90 -23.92 -19.48
CA ALA A 74 17.32 -23.61 -19.66
C ALA A 74 18.22 -24.85 -19.53
N GLU A 75 17.84 -25.84 -18.73
CA GLU A 75 18.60 -27.08 -18.51
C GLU A 75 18.55 -28.06 -19.70
N THR A 76 17.75 -27.77 -20.74
CA THR A 76 17.67 -28.61 -21.96
C THR A 76 18.94 -28.57 -22.79
N GLY A 77 19.71 -27.48 -22.71
CA GLY A 77 20.90 -27.27 -23.53
C GLY A 77 20.62 -27.04 -25.02
N ASP A 78 19.36 -26.83 -25.44
CA ASP A 78 19.06 -26.52 -26.84
C ASP A 78 19.29 -25.02 -27.15
N PRO A 79 20.12 -24.68 -28.16
CA PRO A 79 20.43 -23.31 -28.57
C PRO A 79 19.20 -22.44 -28.88
N ALA A 80 18.17 -22.98 -29.54
CA ALA A 80 16.98 -22.24 -29.92
C ALA A 80 16.09 -21.93 -28.70
N ILE A 81 15.98 -22.87 -27.76
CA ILE A 81 15.27 -22.66 -26.48
C ILE A 81 16.01 -21.60 -25.65
N ALA A 82 17.33 -21.70 -25.55
CA ALA A 82 18.16 -20.74 -24.83
C ALA A 82 18.02 -19.32 -25.40
N ARG A 83 18.00 -19.18 -26.72
CA ARG A 83 17.74 -17.90 -27.41
C ARG A 83 16.34 -17.36 -27.08
N ALA A 84 15.31 -18.19 -27.19
CA ALA A 84 13.94 -17.79 -26.88
C ALA A 84 13.78 -17.33 -25.43
N LEU A 85 14.44 -18.00 -24.48
CA LEU A 85 14.45 -17.60 -23.06
C LEU A 85 15.11 -16.23 -22.84
N TRP A 86 16.13 -15.87 -23.60
CA TRP A 86 16.82 -14.59 -23.43
C TRP A 86 15.94 -13.38 -23.82
N ASP A 87 15.16 -13.53 -24.89
CA ASP A 87 14.30 -12.47 -25.44
C ASP A 87 12.90 -12.41 -24.77
N ALA A 88 12.51 -13.49 -24.09
CA ALA A 88 11.16 -13.66 -23.54
C ALA A 88 10.80 -12.67 -22.42
N ARG A 89 9.50 -12.33 -22.37
CA ARG A 89 8.87 -11.60 -21.26
C ARG A 89 7.68 -12.38 -20.75
N TYR A 90 7.71 -12.77 -19.49
CA TYR A 90 6.62 -13.50 -18.84
C TYR A 90 5.76 -12.58 -17.98
N ARG A 91 4.50 -12.96 -17.75
CA ARG A 91 3.56 -12.19 -16.92
C ARG A 91 3.24 -12.93 -15.62
N PRO A 92 3.74 -12.49 -14.46
CA PRO A 92 3.23 -12.97 -13.18
C PRO A 92 1.76 -12.58 -13.06
N ALA A 93 0.94 -13.41 -12.39
CA ALA A 93 -0.53 -13.34 -12.37
C ALA A 93 -1.16 -12.00 -11.94
N SER A 94 -0.38 -11.04 -11.44
CA SER A 94 -0.84 -9.75 -10.93
C SER A 94 0.12 -8.57 -11.17
N GLN A 95 1.15 -8.74 -12.01
CA GLN A 95 2.23 -7.75 -12.16
C GLN A 95 2.53 -7.41 -13.63
N HIS A 96 3.32 -6.35 -13.82
CA HIS A 96 3.85 -5.97 -15.12
C HIS A 96 4.72 -7.10 -15.71
N PRO A 97 4.81 -7.23 -17.05
CA PRO A 97 5.67 -8.22 -17.69
C PRO A 97 7.11 -8.11 -17.20
N ARG A 98 7.72 -9.23 -16.78
CA ARG A 98 9.12 -9.34 -16.36
C ARG A 98 9.94 -10.00 -17.48
N ARG A 99 11.20 -9.62 -17.64
CA ARG A 99 12.09 -10.27 -18.62
C ARG A 99 12.56 -11.60 -18.03
N VAL A 100 12.57 -12.65 -18.85
CA VAL A 100 13.00 -13.98 -18.41
C VAL A 100 14.48 -13.96 -18.02
N LYS A 101 15.34 -13.22 -18.73
CA LYS A 101 16.76 -13.05 -18.38
C LYS A 101 17.05 -12.44 -17.00
N ASP A 102 16.07 -11.78 -16.37
CA ASP A 102 16.19 -11.25 -15.01
C ASP A 102 15.99 -12.35 -13.93
N ILE A 103 15.68 -13.59 -14.31
CA ILE A 103 15.53 -14.73 -13.39
C ILE A 103 16.92 -15.14 -12.84
N PRO A 104 17.10 -15.17 -11.51
CA PRO A 104 18.38 -15.57 -10.91
C PRO A 104 18.84 -16.95 -11.38
N GLY A 105 20.10 -17.04 -11.84
CA GLY A 105 20.72 -18.29 -12.25
C GLY A 105 20.36 -18.81 -13.64
N LEU A 106 19.50 -18.12 -14.41
CA LEU A 106 19.06 -18.57 -15.74
C LEU A 106 20.25 -18.81 -16.69
N LEU A 107 21.11 -17.80 -16.91
CA LEU A 107 22.24 -17.96 -17.83
C LEU A 107 23.21 -19.04 -17.34
N ALA A 108 23.42 -19.16 -16.03
CA ALA A 108 24.26 -20.22 -15.47
C ALA A 108 23.70 -21.62 -15.77
N ALA A 109 22.37 -21.79 -15.75
CA ALA A 109 21.71 -23.03 -16.14
C ALA A 109 21.89 -23.33 -17.64
N VAL A 110 21.67 -22.33 -18.50
CA VAL A 110 21.89 -22.43 -19.96
C VAL A 110 23.32 -22.88 -20.26
N LEU A 111 24.31 -22.16 -19.73
CA LEU A 111 25.72 -22.43 -20.02
C LEU A 111 26.17 -23.80 -19.50
N ARG A 112 25.62 -24.28 -18.37
CA ARG A 112 25.95 -25.60 -17.83
C ARG A 112 25.43 -26.75 -18.71
N ALA A 113 24.27 -26.56 -19.33
CA ALA A 113 23.64 -27.56 -20.19
C ALA A 113 24.11 -27.49 -21.65
N ALA A 114 24.78 -26.40 -22.05
CA ALA A 114 25.16 -26.17 -23.43
C ALA A 114 26.23 -27.17 -23.94
N ASP A 115 26.01 -27.69 -25.14
CA ASP A 115 27.03 -28.42 -25.91
C ASP A 115 27.77 -27.43 -26.83
N PRO A 116 29.04 -27.09 -26.54
CA PRO A 116 29.80 -26.12 -27.33
C PRO A 116 30.17 -26.60 -28.73
N SER A 117 29.92 -27.88 -29.06
CA SER A 117 30.13 -28.43 -30.40
C SER A 117 28.95 -28.19 -31.36
N ASP A 118 27.78 -27.78 -30.84
CA ASP A 118 26.63 -27.43 -31.67
C ASP A 118 26.87 -26.06 -32.37
N PRO A 119 26.92 -26.01 -33.71
CA PRO A 119 27.20 -24.77 -34.44
C PRO A 119 26.11 -23.70 -34.24
N ARG A 120 24.87 -24.06 -33.89
CA ARG A 120 23.75 -23.12 -33.70
C ARG A 120 23.99 -22.10 -32.59
N TRP A 121 24.91 -22.38 -31.65
CA TRP A 121 25.31 -21.40 -30.64
C TRP A 121 26.04 -20.19 -31.22
N TYR A 122 26.73 -20.37 -32.35
CA TYR A 122 27.64 -19.38 -32.96
C TYR A 122 27.09 -18.75 -34.25
N GLU A 123 25.91 -19.17 -34.72
CA GLU A 123 25.22 -18.53 -35.83
C GLU A 123 24.94 -17.05 -35.53
N GLU A 124 24.73 -16.21 -36.56
CA GLU A 124 24.51 -14.77 -36.41
C GLU A 124 23.39 -14.43 -35.41
N ASP A 125 22.31 -15.23 -35.42
CA ASP A 125 21.17 -15.12 -34.50
C ASP A 125 21.30 -15.98 -33.23
N GLY A 126 22.43 -16.69 -33.06
CA GLY A 126 22.72 -17.57 -31.93
C GLY A 126 22.89 -16.84 -30.60
N LEU A 127 22.84 -17.58 -29.48
CA LEU A 127 22.94 -16.96 -28.15
C LEU A 127 24.34 -16.36 -27.88
N VAL A 128 25.43 -16.96 -28.37
CA VAL A 128 26.79 -16.48 -28.05
C VAL A 128 27.05 -15.07 -28.61
N PRO A 129 26.81 -14.77 -29.90
CA PRO A 129 26.93 -13.41 -30.42
C PRO A 129 25.96 -12.42 -29.74
N LEU A 130 24.73 -12.84 -29.45
CA LEU A 130 23.75 -12.00 -28.75
C LEU A 130 24.22 -11.57 -27.36
N LEU A 131 24.80 -12.49 -26.59
CA LEU A 131 25.36 -12.16 -25.27
C LEU A 131 26.53 -11.19 -25.40
N GLN A 132 27.32 -11.29 -26.47
CA GLN A 132 28.40 -10.34 -26.73
C GLN A 132 27.85 -8.94 -27.07
N GLU A 133 26.73 -8.84 -27.76
CA GLU A 133 26.13 -7.56 -28.14
C GLU A 133 25.30 -6.90 -27.01
N GLU A 134 24.40 -7.66 -26.38
CA GLU A 134 23.32 -7.10 -25.56
C GLU A 134 23.50 -7.30 -24.05
N ALA A 135 24.33 -8.24 -23.59
CA ALA A 135 24.42 -8.55 -22.18
C ALA A 135 25.16 -7.45 -21.40
N THR A 136 24.61 -7.13 -20.23
CA THR A 136 25.23 -6.23 -19.25
C THR A 136 26.36 -6.93 -18.50
N GLY A 137 27.17 -6.17 -17.75
CA GLY A 137 28.30 -6.70 -17.02
C GLY A 137 27.90 -7.83 -16.06
N VAL A 138 26.99 -7.57 -15.12
CA VAL A 138 26.48 -8.60 -14.20
C VAL A 138 25.92 -9.83 -14.92
N GLU A 139 25.18 -9.63 -16.01
CA GLU A 139 24.57 -10.73 -16.79
C GLU A 139 25.63 -11.70 -17.35
N LEU A 140 26.83 -11.21 -17.68
CA LEU A 140 27.93 -12.03 -18.22
C LEU A 140 28.72 -12.81 -17.16
N ALA A 141 28.51 -12.58 -15.87
CA ALA A 141 29.31 -13.23 -14.81
C ALA A 141 29.34 -14.78 -14.90
N PRO A 142 28.23 -15.49 -15.19
CA PRO A 142 28.25 -16.94 -15.36
C PRO A 142 29.11 -17.42 -16.55
N ALA A 143 29.37 -16.57 -17.54
CA ALA A 143 30.13 -16.93 -18.72
C ALA A 143 31.65 -16.98 -18.49
N LEU A 144 32.15 -16.45 -17.37
CA LEU A 144 33.58 -16.53 -16.99
C LEU A 144 34.06 -17.97 -16.78
N THR A 145 33.16 -18.90 -16.49
CA THR A 145 33.44 -20.32 -16.30
C THR A 145 32.58 -21.21 -17.20
N GLY A 146 31.95 -20.63 -18.22
CA GLY A 146 31.08 -21.34 -19.17
C GLY A 146 31.87 -22.17 -20.20
N PRO A 147 31.19 -22.96 -21.05
CA PRO A 147 31.86 -23.90 -21.97
C PRO A 147 32.38 -23.25 -23.26
N PHE A 148 32.20 -21.94 -23.44
CA PHE A 148 32.50 -21.23 -24.69
C PHE A 148 33.75 -20.34 -24.55
N PRO A 149 34.91 -20.72 -25.12
CA PRO A 149 36.16 -19.95 -25.01
C PRO A 149 36.03 -18.49 -25.47
N ALA A 150 35.32 -18.25 -26.58
CA ALA A 150 35.10 -16.90 -27.11
C ALA A 150 34.26 -16.03 -26.15
N LEU A 151 33.30 -16.63 -25.46
CA LEU A 151 32.47 -15.92 -24.49
C LEU A 151 33.20 -15.69 -23.16
N ILE A 152 34.08 -16.61 -22.73
CA ILE A 152 34.98 -16.38 -21.59
C ILE A 152 35.91 -15.20 -21.89
N ALA A 153 36.58 -15.22 -23.05
CA ALA A 153 37.48 -14.15 -23.47
C ALA A 153 36.77 -12.80 -23.51
N TYR A 154 35.58 -12.74 -24.10
CA TYR A 154 34.76 -11.53 -24.14
C TYR A 154 34.34 -11.06 -22.74
N SER A 155 33.80 -11.96 -21.92
CA SER A 155 33.38 -11.67 -20.55
C SER A 155 34.54 -11.20 -19.68
N LEU A 156 35.73 -11.77 -19.86
CA LEU A 156 36.94 -11.38 -19.16
C LEU A 156 37.36 -9.95 -19.52
N VAL A 157 37.36 -9.58 -20.80
CA VAL A 157 37.61 -8.19 -21.23
C VAL A 157 36.61 -7.24 -20.57
N ARG A 158 35.32 -7.59 -20.56
CA ARG A 158 34.24 -6.73 -20.06
C ARG A 158 34.23 -6.59 -18.53
N LEU A 159 34.60 -7.66 -17.81
CA LEU A 159 34.43 -7.75 -16.36
C LEU A 159 35.72 -7.60 -15.57
N ALA A 160 36.89 -7.89 -16.15
CA ALA A 160 38.18 -7.85 -15.43
C ALA A 160 38.39 -6.58 -14.58
N PRO A 161 38.03 -5.36 -15.04
CA PRO A 161 38.20 -4.17 -14.21
C PRO A 161 37.43 -4.22 -12.89
N ASN A 162 36.24 -4.81 -12.91
CA ASN A 162 35.32 -4.92 -11.78
C ASN A 162 35.50 -6.23 -10.99
N LEU A 163 36.24 -7.20 -11.52
CA LEU A 163 36.52 -8.47 -10.84
C LEU A 163 37.72 -8.35 -9.89
N PRO A 164 37.73 -9.07 -8.78
CA PRO A 164 38.95 -9.35 -8.01
C PRO A 164 39.96 -10.14 -8.86
N LEU A 165 41.26 -9.95 -8.61
CA LEU A 165 42.32 -10.64 -9.35
C LEU A 165 42.17 -12.18 -9.35
N PRO A 166 41.86 -12.86 -8.22
CA PRO A 166 41.64 -14.31 -8.24
C PRO A 166 40.55 -14.76 -9.21
N ALA A 167 39.44 -14.02 -9.32
CA ALA A 167 38.34 -14.33 -10.22
C ALA A 167 38.71 -14.12 -11.70
N ALA A 168 39.52 -13.09 -12.00
CA ALA A 168 40.06 -12.89 -13.35
C ALA A 168 41.05 -14.00 -13.75
N LEU A 169 41.84 -14.51 -12.80
CA LEU A 169 42.73 -15.66 -13.02
C LEU A 169 41.93 -16.96 -13.19
N ASP A 170 40.85 -17.17 -12.44
CA ASP A 170 39.96 -18.33 -12.60
C ASP A 170 39.34 -18.38 -14.00
N ALA A 171 38.92 -17.23 -14.55
CA ALA A 171 38.46 -17.14 -15.93
C ALA A 171 39.58 -17.45 -16.94
N GLY A 172 40.82 -17.00 -16.67
CA GLY A 172 41.98 -17.36 -17.49
C GLY A 172 42.30 -18.86 -17.45
N ILE A 173 42.17 -19.50 -16.28
CA ILE A 173 42.31 -20.95 -16.11
C ILE A 173 41.22 -21.68 -16.90
N ALA A 174 39.96 -21.25 -16.80
CA ALA A 174 38.85 -21.84 -17.56
C ALA A 174 39.09 -21.73 -19.09
N LEU A 175 39.60 -20.58 -19.56
CA LEU A 175 39.98 -20.39 -20.96
C LEU A 175 41.08 -21.38 -21.39
N VAL A 176 42.12 -21.56 -20.59
CA VAL A 176 43.20 -22.53 -20.87
C VAL A 176 42.68 -23.97 -20.88
N GLN A 177 41.77 -24.33 -19.96
CA GLN A 177 41.21 -25.67 -19.89
C GLN A 177 40.41 -26.04 -21.15
N LEU A 178 39.76 -25.06 -21.77
CA LEU A 178 38.92 -25.28 -22.95
C LEU A 178 39.65 -25.06 -24.28
N ALA A 179 40.58 -24.11 -24.35
CA ALA A 179 41.24 -23.70 -25.60
C ALA A 179 42.78 -23.79 -25.57
N GLY A 180 43.36 -24.31 -24.49
CA GLY A 180 44.80 -24.47 -24.32
C GLY A 180 45.57 -23.16 -24.23
N GLY A 181 46.91 -23.27 -24.27
CA GLY A 181 47.80 -22.11 -24.29
C GLY A 181 47.64 -21.23 -25.54
N GLU A 182 47.25 -21.82 -26.67
CA GLU A 182 46.98 -21.08 -27.91
C GLU A 182 45.76 -20.15 -27.79
N GLY A 183 44.69 -20.61 -27.11
CA GLY A 183 43.52 -19.77 -26.81
C GLY A 183 43.87 -18.58 -25.92
N LEU A 184 44.69 -18.79 -24.87
CA LEU A 184 45.18 -17.71 -24.02
C LEU A 184 46.09 -16.75 -24.80
N ALA A 185 46.96 -17.25 -25.68
CA ALA A 185 47.80 -16.42 -26.54
C ALA A 185 46.96 -15.57 -27.51
N ALA A 186 45.87 -16.11 -28.06
CA ALA A 186 44.95 -15.38 -28.92
C ALA A 186 44.23 -14.26 -28.16
N PHE A 187 43.78 -14.52 -26.92
CA PHE A 187 43.23 -13.51 -26.03
C PHE A 187 44.22 -12.36 -25.78
N VAL A 188 45.46 -12.69 -25.42
CA VAL A 188 46.50 -11.68 -25.16
C VAL A 188 46.73 -10.80 -26.38
N ARG A 189 46.87 -11.38 -27.58
CA ARG A 189 47.03 -10.62 -28.82
C ARG A 189 45.83 -9.69 -29.07
N ALA A 190 44.61 -10.18 -28.89
CA ALA A 190 43.41 -9.39 -29.11
C ALA A 190 43.32 -8.17 -28.19
N VAL A 191 43.75 -8.30 -26.92
CA VAL A 191 43.82 -7.17 -25.97
C VAL A 191 44.95 -6.20 -26.36
N GLU A 192 46.10 -6.70 -26.79
CA GLU A 192 47.23 -5.86 -27.25
C GLU A 192 46.91 -5.06 -28.53
N GLU A 193 46.11 -5.64 -29.44
CA GLU A 193 45.66 -5.00 -30.68
C GLU A 193 44.56 -3.93 -30.45
N ALA A 194 43.95 -3.90 -29.26
CA ALA A 194 42.89 -2.99 -28.87
C ALA A 194 43.33 -2.07 -27.70
N PRO A 195 44.04 -0.95 -27.99
CA PRO A 195 44.69 -0.13 -26.96
C PRO A 195 43.75 0.54 -25.96
N ASP A 196 42.44 0.58 -26.24
CA ASP A 196 41.42 1.13 -25.35
C ASP A 196 40.94 0.12 -24.28
N ILE A 197 41.37 -1.15 -24.35
CA ILE A 197 41.02 -2.18 -23.37
C ILE A 197 41.97 -2.10 -22.17
N ASP A 198 41.41 -1.74 -21.01
CA ASP A 198 42.07 -1.89 -19.71
C ASP A 198 41.44 -3.05 -18.94
N LEU A 199 42.25 -4.00 -18.47
CA LEU A 199 41.79 -5.12 -17.63
C LEU A 199 41.67 -4.73 -16.14
N GLY A 200 42.06 -3.51 -15.76
CA GLY A 200 41.91 -2.93 -14.43
C GLY A 200 42.76 -3.57 -13.32
N HIS A 201 43.75 -4.38 -13.70
CA HIS A 201 44.74 -5.00 -12.81
C HIS A 201 46.16 -4.76 -13.35
N PRO A 202 47.02 -4.02 -12.62
CA PRO A 202 48.41 -3.82 -13.04
C PRO A 202 49.13 -5.15 -13.24
N GLY A 203 49.67 -5.37 -14.44
CA GLY A 203 50.45 -6.57 -14.78
C GLY A 203 49.64 -7.83 -15.09
N LEU A 204 48.30 -7.79 -15.10
CA LEU A 204 47.48 -8.96 -15.44
C LEU A 204 47.72 -9.45 -16.88
N LEU A 205 47.81 -8.53 -17.84
CA LEU A 205 48.11 -8.87 -19.24
C LEU A 205 49.52 -9.48 -19.38
N ASP A 206 50.51 -8.95 -18.67
CA ASP A 206 51.88 -9.50 -18.66
C ASP A 206 51.93 -10.90 -18.04
N LEU A 207 51.15 -11.13 -16.99
CA LEU A 207 51.00 -12.44 -16.36
C LEU A 207 50.35 -13.44 -17.31
N MET A 208 49.29 -13.05 -18.02
CA MET A 208 48.63 -13.89 -19.03
C MET A 208 49.55 -14.18 -20.23
N ARG A 209 50.35 -13.20 -20.68
CA ARG A 209 51.40 -13.40 -21.70
C ARG A 209 52.43 -14.43 -21.25
N SER A 210 52.88 -14.32 -20.00
CA SER A 210 53.86 -15.25 -19.42
C SER A 210 53.29 -16.66 -19.27
N ALA A 211 52.02 -16.77 -18.88
CA ALA A 211 51.31 -18.04 -18.80
C ALA A 211 51.17 -18.71 -20.18
N ALA A 212 50.80 -17.94 -21.21
CA ALA A 212 50.67 -18.45 -22.58
C ALA A 212 51.98 -19.00 -23.16
N ALA A 213 53.13 -18.49 -22.69
CA ALA A 213 54.47 -18.97 -23.06
C ALA A 213 55.00 -20.12 -22.18
N ALA A 214 54.29 -20.48 -21.10
CA ALA A 214 54.71 -21.54 -20.19
C ALA A 214 54.44 -22.94 -20.79
N ALA A 215 55.24 -23.94 -20.39
CA ALA A 215 55.03 -25.32 -20.82
C ALA A 215 53.70 -25.90 -20.29
N ASP A 216 53.24 -25.43 -19.13
CA ASP A 216 51.94 -25.74 -18.54
C ASP A 216 51.27 -24.44 -18.08
N PRO A 217 50.49 -23.77 -18.96
CA PRO A 217 49.83 -22.51 -18.65
C PRO A 217 48.83 -22.62 -17.48
N GLU A 218 48.16 -23.76 -17.33
CA GLU A 218 47.14 -23.98 -16.29
C GLU A 218 47.80 -24.03 -14.90
N SER A 219 48.84 -24.84 -14.75
CA SER A 219 49.61 -24.91 -13.50
C SER A 219 50.27 -23.57 -13.17
N PHE A 220 50.80 -22.86 -14.18
CA PHE A 220 51.42 -21.54 -13.99
C PHE A 220 50.44 -20.52 -13.39
N LEU A 221 49.20 -20.47 -13.90
CA LEU A 221 48.15 -19.57 -13.39
C LEU A 221 47.69 -19.98 -11.98
N ARG A 222 47.51 -21.29 -11.72
CA ARG A 222 47.10 -21.79 -10.41
C ARG A 222 48.09 -21.47 -9.30
N GLU A 223 49.39 -21.59 -9.56
CA GLU A 223 50.44 -21.23 -8.59
C GLU A 223 50.41 -19.75 -8.18
N ARG A 224 49.89 -18.89 -9.07
CA ARG A 224 49.82 -17.43 -8.89
C ARG A 224 48.43 -16.95 -8.44
N ARG A 225 47.44 -17.85 -8.41
CA ARG A 225 46.10 -17.58 -7.87
C ARG A 225 46.17 -17.60 -6.33
N PRO A 226 45.82 -16.51 -5.63
CA PRO A 226 45.70 -16.51 -4.17
C PRO A 226 44.74 -17.61 -3.68
N ALA A 227 45.17 -18.42 -2.73
CA ALA A 227 44.40 -19.57 -2.24
C ALA A 227 43.20 -19.11 -1.38
N GLY A 228 42.02 -19.71 -1.60
CA GLY A 228 40.83 -19.49 -0.77
C GLY A 228 40.10 -18.16 -0.96
N GLU A 229 40.61 -17.25 -1.78
CA GLU A 229 39.97 -15.94 -2.02
C GLU A 229 38.92 -16.03 -3.13
N TRP A 230 37.78 -15.35 -2.91
CA TRP A 230 36.68 -15.17 -3.88
C TRP A 230 36.21 -16.47 -4.56
N THR A 231 36.21 -17.59 -3.85
CA THR A 231 35.80 -18.89 -4.38
C THR A 231 34.28 -19.09 -4.45
N ASP A 232 33.51 -18.27 -3.73
CA ASP A 232 32.04 -18.32 -3.75
C ASP A 232 31.47 -17.49 -4.92
N PRO A 233 30.79 -18.12 -5.89
CA PRO A 233 30.15 -17.41 -7.00
C PRO A 233 29.09 -16.40 -6.55
N ALA A 234 28.39 -16.65 -5.44
CA ALA A 234 27.36 -15.74 -4.94
C ALA A 234 27.99 -14.44 -4.41
N ALA A 235 29.10 -14.55 -3.67
CA ALA A 235 29.91 -13.39 -3.25
C ALA A 235 30.40 -12.55 -4.43
N LEU A 236 30.90 -13.21 -5.49
CA LEU A 236 31.38 -12.52 -6.69
C LEU A 236 30.25 -11.81 -7.45
N GLN A 237 29.11 -12.47 -7.61
CA GLN A 237 27.93 -11.89 -8.26
C GLN A 237 27.41 -10.68 -7.49
N ALA A 238 27.31 -10.77 -6.16
CA ALA A 238 26.87 -9.66 -5.32
C ALA A 238 27.83 -8.47 -5.41
N LEU A 239 29.15 -8.70 -5.44
CA LEU A 239 30.15 -7.65 -5.68
C LEU A 239 29.93 -6.95 -7.04
N LEU A 240 29.71 -7.70 -8.11
CA LEU A 240 29.45 -7.14 -9.44
C LEU A 240 28.14 -6.35 -9.48
N MET A 241 27.07 -6.82 -8.82
CA MET A 241 25.81 -6.08 -8.71
C MET A 241 25.99 -4.74 -8.00
N VAL A 242 26.75 -4.71 -6.91
CA VAL A 242 27.13 -3.48 -6.21
C VAL A 242 27.91 -2.56 -7.14
N ARG A 243 28.90 -3.09 -7.88
CA ARG A 243 29.74 -2.31 -8.81
C ARG A 243 28.94 -1.74 -9.98
N ASP A 244 28.00 -2.48 -10.55
CA ASP A 244 27.20 -2.03 -11.69
C ASP A 244 25.96 -1.20 -11.26
N GLY A 245 25.76 -0.99 -9.94
CA GLY A 245 24.65 -0.22 -9.40
C GLY A 245 23.28 -0.88 -9.63
N HIS A 246 23.24 -2.22 -9.66
CA HIS A 246 22.00 -2.99 -9.75
C HIS A 246 21.38 -3.19 -8.36
N GLY A 247 20.49 -2.29 -7.95
CA GLY A 247 19.60 -2.45 -6.78
C GLY A 247 20.32 -2.78 -5.46
N SER A 248 19.56 -3.24 -4.47
CA SER A 248 20.08 -3.76 -3.19
C SER A 248 20.16 -5.29 -3.27
N PRO A 249 21.30 -5.89 -3.69
CA PRO A 249 21.47 -7.34 -3.70
C PRO A 249 21.32 -7.93 -2.29
N ALA A 250 20.86 -9.18 -2.20
CA ALA A 250 20.90 -9.92 -0.94
C ALA A 250 22.35 -10.15 -0.51
N LYS A 251 22.61 -10.13 0.80
CA LYS A 251 23.93 -10.45 1.35
C LYS A 251 24.24 -11.94 1.11
N PRO A 252 25.37 -12.30 0.50
CA PRO A 252 25.84 -13.68 0.41
C PRO A 252 26.16 -14.27 1.79
N ASP A 253 25.80 -15.54 2.00
CA ASP A 253 26.17 -16.27 3.21
C ASP A 253 27.70 -16.45 3.27
N GLY A 254 28.29 -16.20 4.44
CA GLY A 254 29.74 -16.37 4.64
C GLY A 254 30.64 -15.34 3.94
N LEU A 255 30.09 -14.22 3.46
CA LEU A 255 30.86 -13.12 2.87
C LEU A 255 31.99 -12.65 3.81
N ASP A 256 33.23 -12.67 3.33
CA ASP A 256 34.40 -12.15 4.04
C ASP A 256 34.57 -10.64 3.78
N TRP A 257 34.37 -9.84 4.82
CA TRP A 257 34.50 -8.39 4.76
C TRP A 257 35.93 -7.91 4.53
N GLU A 258 36.96 -8.69 4.88
CA GLU A 258 38.35 -8.33 4.57
C GLU A 258 38.63 -8.42 3.07
N LEU A 259 37.99 -9.35 2.36
CA LEU A 259 38.03 -9.39 0.89
C LEU A 259 37.37 -8.14 0.29
N VAL A 260 36.21 -7.74 0.82
CA VAL A 260 35.49 -6.54 0.36
C VAL A 260 36.32 -5.27 0.61
N ARG A 261 36.96 -5.14 1.78
CA ARG A 261 37.85 -4.01 2.10
C ARG A 261 39.06 -3.94 1.17
N ARG A 262 39.70 -5.07 0.88
CA ARG A 262 40.82 -5.12 -0.08
C ARG A 262 40.39 -4.71 -1.48
N GLU A 263 39.22 -5.16 -1.92
CA GLU A 263 38.66 -4.75 -3.21
C GLU A 263 38.23 -3.28 -3.24
N HIS A 264 37.74 -2.74 -2.13
CA HIS A 264 37.48 -1.31 -1.99
C HIS A 264 38.77 -0.47 -2.05
N ALA A 265 39.84 -0.94 -1.41
CA ALA A 265 41.15 -0.28 -1.47
C ALA A 265 41.75 -0.30 -2.89
N ARG A 266 41.55 -1.40 -3.64
CA ARG A 266 41.97 -1.51 -5.05
C ARG A 266 41.14 -0.61 -5.96
N LEU A 267 39.82 -0.70 -5.86
CA LEU A 267 38.88 0.03 -6.71
C LEU A 267 37.68 0.49 -5.86
N PRO A 268 37.71 1.74 -5.34
CA PRO A 268 36.71 2.27 -4.43
C PRO A 268 35.29 2.22 -4.98
N PHE A 269 34.32 1.95 -4.11
CA PHE A 269 32.90 1.89 -4.45
C PHE A 269 32.26 3.29 -4.53
N GLY A 270 32.86 4.30 -3.89
CA GLY A 270 32.33 5.66 -3.83
C GLY A 270 32.68 6.57 -5.01
N THR A 271 33.62 6.19 -5.89
CA THR A 271 34.04 7.05 -7.01
C THR A 271 33.36 6.65 -8.32
N GLU A 272 32.78 7.63 -9.01
CA GLU A 272 32.35 7.47 -10.40
C GLU A 272 33.56 7.06 -11.24
N THR A 273 33.61 5.78 -11.61
CA THR A 273 34.54 5.30 -12.62
C THR A 273 34.14 5.95 -13.93
N ARG A 274 35.00 6.86 -14.43
CA ARG A 274 34.93 7.43 -15.77
C ARG A 274 34.74 6.28 -16.76
N HIS A 275 33.53 6.10 -17.28
CA HIS A 275 33.17 5.74 -18.66
C HIS A 275 31.75 5.13 -18.68
N GLY A 276 30.81 5.88 -19.27
CA GLY A 276 29.74 5.24 -20.06
C GLY A 276 28.43 4.82 -19.36
N SER A 277 27.83 5.62 -18.48
CA SER A 277 26.36 5.58 -18.30
C SER A 277 25.86 6.85 -17.62
N ARG A 278 25.22 7.75 -18.39
CA ARG A 278 24.72 9.05 -17.92
C ARG A 278 23.52 8.97 -16.96
N HIS A 279 23.06 7.79 -16.56
CA HIS A 279 21.74 7.63 -15.90
C HIS A 279 21.71 6.84 -14.58
N ARG A 280 22.86 6.47 -13.98
CA ARG A 280 22.91 5.90 -12.62
C ARG A 280 24.05 6.49 -11.80
N SER A 281 23.95 7.79 -11.51
CA SER A 281 24.82 8.46 -10.54
C SER A 281 24.36 8.08 -9.12
N GLY A 282 25.08 7.16 -8.47
CA GLY A 282 24.84 6.80 -7.08
C GLY A 282 26.07 6.18 -6.45
N ASN A 283 26.36 6.56 -5.21
CA ASN A 283 27.42 5.95 -4.41
C ASN A 283 27.14 4.44 -4.24
N ARG A 284 28.06 3.59 -4.74
CA ARG A 284 27.87 2.13 -4.75
C ARG A 284 28.02 1.53 -3.35
N LEU A 285 28.63 2.24 -2.39
CA LEU A 285 28.66 1.82 -0.97
C LEU A 285 27.25 1.65 -0.40
N LEU A 286 26.25 2.36 -0.93
CA LEU A 286 24.85 2.24 -0.49
C LEU A 286 24.31 0.81 -0.60
N GLY A 287 24.82 0.01 -1.55
CA GLY A 287 24.47 -1.41 -1.66
C GLY A 287 25.06 -2.26 -0.53
N LEU A 288 26.28 -1.93 -0.09
CA LEU A 288 27.00 -2.69 0.94
C LEU A 288 26.53 -2.39 2.35
N ILE A 289 26.23 -1.11 2.66
CA ILE A 289 25.81 -0.71 4.01
C ILE A 289 24.50 -1.38 4.43
N GLY A 290 23.67 -1.80 3.47
CA GLY A 290 22.42 -2.53 3.70
C GLY A 290 22.62 -3.98 4.15
N TRP A 291 23.85 -4.49 4.12
CA TRP A 291 24.19 -5.84 4.57
C TRP A 291 24.57 -5.85 6.04
N GLU A 292 24.00 -6.79 6.81
CA GLU A 292 24.30 -6.96 8.24
C GLU A 292 25.79 -7.26 8.47
N GLY A 293 26.36 -6.68 9.53
CA GLY A 293 27.79 -6.78 9.84
C GLY A 293 28.72 -5.98 8.90
N CYS A 294 28.20 -5.04 8.10
CA CYS A 294 29.03 -4.15 7.29
C CYS A 294 30.04 -3.39 8.19
N PRO A 295 31.34 -3.37 7.82
CA PRO A 295 32.36 -2.70 8.61
C PRO A 295 32.08 -1.21 8.85
N HIS A 296 32.28 -0.76 10.10
CA HIS A 296 31.98 0.62 10.51
C HIS A 296 32.72 1.67 9.66
N ASP A 297 33.95 1.40 9.23
CA ASP A 297 34.73 2.30 8.35
C ASP A 297 34.05 2.54 7.01
N LEU A 298 33.51 1.50 6.36
CA LEU A 298 32.78 1.62 5.09
C LEU A 298 31.44 2.32 5.27
N VAL A 299 30.72 2.01 6.35
CA VAL A 299 29.48 2.72 6.70
C VAL A 299 29.75 4.20 6.96
N MET A 300 30.81 4.53 7.70
CA MET A 300 31.18 5.92 7.99
C MET A 300 31.71 6.66 6.76
N GLU A 301 32.37 5.99 5.82
CA GLU A 301 32.71 6.58 4.52
C GLU A 301 31.47 6.98 3.73
N SER A 302 30.52 6.04 3.57
CA SER A 302 29.21 6.32 2.95
C SER A 302 28.46 7.44 3.68
N PHE A 303 28.52 7.44 5.02
CA PHE A 303 27.85 8.43 5.84
C PHE A 303 28.40 9.84 5.64
N ARG A 304 29.72 10.01 5.52
CA ARG A 304 30.34 11.33 5.30
C ARG A 304 29.93 11.94 3.96
N GLU A 305 29.73 11.11 2.95
CA GLU A 305 29.30 11.56 1.63
C GLU A 305 27.78 11.81 1.56
N HIS A 306 27.00 10.88 2.13
CA HIS A 306 25.54 10.92 2.11
C HIS A 306 24.93 10.54 3.47
N PRO A 307 24.93 11.46 4.47
CA PRO A 307 24.48 11.14 5.84
C PRO A 307 23.04 10.63 5.90
N MET A 308 22.12 11.34 5.23
CA MET A 308 20.69 11.02 5.21
C MET A 308 20.40 9.65 4.59
N ILE A 309 20.96 9.37 3.42
CA ILE A 309 20.68 8.15 2.67
C ILE A 309 21.32 6.95 3.40
N THR A 310 22.54 7.13 3.91
CA THR A 310 23.25 6.08 4.66
C THR A 310 22.49 5.70 5.93
N ALA A 311 22.04 6.67 6.73
CA ALA A 311 21.28 6.38 7.95
C ALA A 311 19.95 5.64 7.69
N ARG A 312 19.32 5.88 6.54
CA ARG A 312 18.08 5.20 6.16
C ARG A 312 18.31 3.77 5.68
N LEU A 313 19.37 3.54 4.91
CA LEU A 313 19.62 2.26 4.23
C LEU A 313 20.54 1.32 5.00
N ALA A 314 21.39 1.84 5.89
CA ALA A 314 22.33 1.01 6.63
C ALA A 314 21.58 -0.05 7.45
N ALA A 315 22.07 -1.29 7.38
CA ALA A 315 21.63 -2.36 8.27
C ALA A 315 21.94 -1.98 9.72
N GLU A 316 23.14 -1.45 9.96
CA GLU A 316 23.63 -1.01 11.26
C GLU A 316 24.33 0.34 11.12
N LEU A 317 23.88 1.35 11.86
CA LEU A 317 24.53 2.65 11.89
C LEU A 317 25.42 2.74 13.15
N PRO A 318 26.74 2.98 13.00
CA PRO A 318 27.64 3.18 14.13
C PRO A 318 27.19 4.33 15.03
N PHE A 319 27.37 4.20 16.35
CA PHE A 319 26.94 5.22 17.31
C PHE A 319 27.64 6.57 17.07
N GLU A 320 28.87 6.55 16.55
CA GLU A 320 29.67 7.72 16.21
C GLU A 320 28.95 8.62 15.18
N ALA A 321 28.11 8.05 14.30
CA ALA A 321 27.30 8.81 13.37
C ALA A 321 26.24 9.67 14.07
N LEU A 322 25.75 9.24 15.25
CA LEU A 322 24.72 9.94 16.03
C LEU A 322 25.29 11.11 16.85
N VAL A 323 26.58 11.07 17.17
CA VAL A 323 27.26 12.10 17.99
C VAL A 323 28.23 12.97 17.19
N GLY A 324 28.43 12.64 15.91
CA GLY A 324 29.32 13.30 14.96
C GLY A 324 28.89 14.71 14.55
N ALA A 325 29.70 15.35 13.71
CA ALA A 325 29.49 16.73 13.28
C ALA A 325 28.22 16.90 12.42
N GLU A 326 27.92 15.89 11.60
CA GLU A 326 26.78 15.81 10.70
C GLU A 326 25.46 15.78 11.48
N ALA A 327 25.35 14.90 12.49
CA ALA A 327 24.21 14.87 13.41
C ALA A 327 24.00 16.22 14.11
N ARG A 328 25.08 16.87 14.56
CA ARG A 328 25.02 18.21 15.19
C ARG A 328 24.62 19.32 14.22
N ALA A 329 24.91 19.15 12.93
CA ALA A 329 24.53 20.08 11.87
C ALA A 329 23.06 19.91 11.43
N GLY A 330 22.34 18.92 11.97
CA GLY A 330 20.94 18.64 11.61
C GLY A 330 20.77 17.97 10.25
N THR A 331 21.82 17.37 9.70
CA THR A 331 21.77 16.65 8.42
C THR A 331 21.28 15.21 8.58
N LEU A 332 20.89 14.79 9.78
CA LEU A 332 20.41 13.45 10.11
C LEU A 332 18.98 13.53 10.68
N ARG A 333 18.07 12.66 10.22
CA ARG A 333 16.74 12.50 10.82
C ARG A 333 16.75 11.34 11.81
N PHE A 334 16.70 11.65 13.10
CA PHE A 334 16.75 10.64 14.16
C PHE A 334 15.53 9.71 14.22
N GLU A 335 14.35 10.17 13.75
CA GLU A 335 13.08 9.43 13.80
C GLU A 335 13.19 8.04 13.15
N GLU A 336 13.92 7.92 12.04
CA GLU A 336 14.09 6.67 11.30
C GLU A 336 15.13 5.73 11.95
N VAL A 337 16.09 6.29 12.68
CA VAL A 337 17.28 5.57 13.15
C VAL A 337 17.15 5.11 14.60
N LEU A 338 16.76 6.01 15.51
CA LEU A 338 16.73 5.72 16.95
C LEU A 338 15.67 4.67 17.27
N GLY A 339 14.48 4.80 16.68
CA GLY A 339 13.36 3.87 16.92
C GLY A 339 13.70 2.43 16.53
N ARG A 340 14.37 2.23 15.38
CA ARG A 340 14.81 0.91 14.93
C ARG A 340 15.95 0.38 15.81
N GLY A 341 17.01 1.17 15.96
CA GLY A 341 18.21 0.75 16.69
C GLY A 341 17.96 0.44 18.17
N ILE A 342 17.06 1.17 18.83
CA ILE A 342 16.69 0.90 20.23
C ILE A 342 15.86 -0.40 20.34
N ARG A 343 14.86 -0.61 19.48
CA ARG A 343 14.00 -1.81 19.54
C ARG A 343 14.76 -3.09 19.23
N GLU A 344 15.75 -3.01 18.34
CA GLU A 344 16.63 -4.13 18.00
C GLU A 344 17.76 -4.33 19.03
N GLY A 345 17.83 -3.51 20.08
CA GLY A 345 18.87 -3.61 21.13
C GLY A 345 20.27 -3.15 20.71
N ARG A 346 20.40 -2.54 19.52
CA ARG A 346 21.67 -2.06 18.94
C ARG A 346 22.12 -0.73 19.53
N LEU A 347 21.17 0.10 19.99
CA LEU A 347 21.43 1.38 20.65
C LEU A 347 20.99 1.33 22.12
N SER A 348 21.91 1.61 23.04
CA SER A 348 21.59 1.77 24.46
C SER A 348 20.80 3.06 24.68
N VAL A 349 19.61 2.95 25.28
CA VAL A 349 18.76 4.10 25.61
C VAL A 349 19.50 5.09 26.52
N ASP A 350 20.18 4.61 27.56
CA ASP A 350 20.91 5.47 28.50
C ASP A 350 22.01 6.28 27.81
N ARG A 351 22.73 5.62 26.88
CA ARG A 351 23.77 6.26 26.09
C ARG A 351 23.19 7.32 25.14
N VAL A 352 22.07 7.00 24.48
CA VAL A 352 21.35 7.94 23.60
C VAL A 352 20.90 9.18 24.38
N LEU A 353 20.29 9.02 25.55
CA LEU A 353 19.79 10.13 26.37
C LEU A 353 20.91 11.01 26.95
N THR A 354 22.12 10.46 27.10
CA THR A 354 23.28 11.13 27.70
C THR A 354 24.19 11.80 26.67
N GLU A 355 24.40 11.18 25.51
CA GLU A 355 25.44 11.61 24.54
C GLU A 355 24.87 12.22 23.25
N VAL A 356 23.65 11.86 22.83
CA VAL A 356 23.09 12.32 21.54
C VAL A 356 22.46 13.70 21.70
N THR A 357 22.69 14.55 20.71
CA THR A 357 22.27 15.96 20.70
C THR A 357 21.67 16.33 19.34
N PRO A 358 20.75 17.32 19.26
CA PRO A 358 20.16 18.07 20.38
C PRO A 358 19.00 17.33 21.06
N ALA A 359 18.80 17.59 22.36
CA ALA A 359 17.79 16.95 23.20
C ALA A 359 16.36 16.93 22.60
N ALA A 360 15.93 18.03 21.96
CA ALA A 360 14.59 18.13 21.39
C ALA A 360 14.33 17.12 20.26
N GLU A 361 15.32 16.94 19.38
CA GLU A 361 15.22 15.99 18.27
C GLU A 361 15.31 14.54 18.75
N VAL A 362 16.14 14.29 19.77
CA VAL A 362 16.20 12.97 20.43
C VAL A 362 14.84 12.63 21.02
N LEU A 363 14.27 13.49 21.86
CA LEU A 363 12.96 13.27 22.50
C LEU A 363 11.86 13.01 21.47
N ARG A 364 11.81 13.76 20.36
CA ARG A 364 10.82 13.52 19.29
C ARG A 364 10.94 12.15 18.63
N SER A 365 12.14 11.57 18.64
CA SER A 365 12.51 10.39 17.85
C SER A 365 12.56 9.09 18.67
N LEU A 366 12.30 9.16 19.98
CA LEU A 366 12.32 7.98 20.85
C LEU A 366 11.10 7.06 20.60
N PRO A 367 11.27 5.74 20.70
CA PRO A 367 10.16 4.80 20.63
C PRO A 367 9.39 4.76 21.96
N TYR A 368 8.36 5.60 22.11
CA TYR A 368 7.57 5.70 23.34
C TYR A 368 6.69 4.47 23.63
N ASP A 369 6.46 3.61 22.66
CA ASP A 369 5.83 2.29 22.79
C ASP A 369 6.73 1.27 23.52
N HIS A 370 8.05 1.51 23.54
CA HIS A 370 9.05 0.63 24.13
C HIS A 370 9.24 0.89 25.64
N GLU A 371 8.88 -0.09 26.47
CA GLU A 371 8.88 0.04 27.94
C GLU A 371 10.26 0.44 28.54
N PRO A 372 11.40 -0.16 28.15
CA PRO A 372 12.71 0.28 28.63
C PRO A 372 13.01 1.75 28.32
N THR A 373 12.53 2.27 27.19
CA THR A 373 12.68 3.68 26.82
C THR A 373 11.89 4.59 27.75
N ARG A 374 10.62 4.26 28.01
CA ARG A 374 9.79 5.00 28.97
C ARG A 374 10.40 4.98 30.37
N LYS A 375 10.90 3.82 30.83
CA LYS A 375 11.52 3.67 32.16
C LYS A 375 12.79 4.51 32.32
N ALA A 376 13.68 4.48 31.34
CA ALA A 376 14.91 5.30 31.37
C ALA A 376 14.59 6.80 31.36
N LEU A 377 13.60 7.21 30.56
CA LEU A 377 13.17 8.60 30.49
C LEU A 377 12.47 9.06 31.78
N ALA A 378 11.63 8.21 32.37
CA ALA A 378 10.98 8.46 33.66
C ALA A 378 12.01 8.65 34.78
N ALA A 379 13.02 7.77 34.85
CA ALA A 379 14.09 7.87 35.84
C ALA A 379 14.90 9.17 35.72
N LEU A 380 15.09 9.69 34.50
CA LEU A 380 15.67 11.02 34.29
C LEU A 380 14.70 12.13 34.72
N ALA A 381 13.43 12.02 34.33
CA ALA A 381 12.38 13.01 34.61
C ALA A 381 12.08 13.17 36.10
N ASP A 382 12.26 12.14 36.92
CA ASP A 382 12.11 12.18 38.38
C ASP A 382 12.93 13.30 39.04
N ARG A 383 14.04 13.72 38.42
CA ARG A 383 14.87 14.83 38.90
C ARG A 383 14.16 16.19 38.83
N LEU A 384 13.13 16.34 38.01
CA LEU A 384 12.29 17.56 37.94
C LEU A 384 11.31 17.61 39.12
N GLY A 385 10.94 16.46 39.69
CA GLY A 385 10.00 16.33 40.80
C GLY A 385 8.58 16.81 40.45
N THR A 386 7.80 17.18 41.47
CA THR A 386 6.43 17.70 41.34
C THR A 386 6.35 19.23 41.24
N ASP A 387 7.49 19.93 41.25
CA ASP A 387 7.54 21.41 41.18
C ASP A 387 7.24 21.88 39.74
N PRO A 388 6.12 22.56 39.48
CA PRO A 388 5.78 23.03 38.14
C PRO A 388 6.83 23.95 37.53
N VAL A 389 7.58 24.71 38.34
CA VAL A 389 8.61 25.63 37.86
C VAL A 389 9.74 24.88 37.14
N ASN A 390 10.09 23.68 37.59
CA ASN A 390 11.14 22.88 36.94
C ASN A 390 10.66 22.39 35.55
N TRP A 391 9.41 21.95 35.45
CA TRP A 391 8.79 21.51 34.19
C TRP A 391 8.64 22.63 33.17
N LEU A 392 8.12 23.79 33.60
CA LEU A 392 8.01 24.97 32.74
C LEU A 392 9.37 25.49 32.28
N THR A 393 10.38 25.41 33.17
CA THR A 393 11.77 25.75 32.82
C THR A 393 12.36 24.76 31.82
N CYS A 394 12.08 23.46 31.97
CA CYS A 394 12.47 22.43 31.02
C CYS A 394 11.88 22.72 29.63
N TYR A 395 10.56 22.94 29.53
CA TYR A 395 9.87 23.26 28.28
C TYR A 395 10.47 24.49 27.57
N ALA A 396 10.70 25.58 28.31
CA ALA A 396 11.27 26.81 27.76
C ALA A 396 12.67 26.60 27.15
N ARG A 397 13.41 25.61 27.65
CA ARG A 397 14.78 25.31 27.23
C ARG A 397 14.84 24.26 26.14
N THR A 398 13.87 23.36 26.03
CA THR A 398 13.84 22.27 25.05
C THR A 398 14.19 22.77 23.64
N GLY A 399 13.57 23.84 23.16
CA GLY A 399 13.82 24.36 21.80
C GLY A 399 15.16 25.03 21.55
N ARG A 400 15.95 25.32 22.60
CA ARG A 400 17.27 25.97 22.50
C ARG A 400 18.40 25.08 23.01
N ALA A 401 18.07 23.92 23.56
CA ALA A 401 19.02 23.00 24.13
C ALA A 401 19.90 22.40 23.03
N ARG A 402 21.18 22.75 23.06
CA ARG A 402 22.21 22.13 22.20
C ARG A 402 22.81 20.87 22.81
N GLY A 403 22.58 20.66 24.11
CA GLY A 403 23.05 19.50 24.87
C GLY A 403 22.14 18.29 24.74
N SER A 404 22.46 17.25 25.52
CA SER A 404 21.70 16.00 25.57
C SER A 404 20.44 16.12 26.45
N VAL A 405 19.60 15.09 26.44
CA VAL A 405 18.37 15.06 27.26
C VAL A 405 18.72 15.08 28.75
N ALA A 406 19.75 14.33 29.16
CA ALA A 406 20.22 14.32 30.53
C ALA A 406 20.74 15.70 30.99
N GLU A 407 21.46 16.41 30.12
CA GLU A 407 21.95 17.77 30.40
C GLU A 407 20.79 18.78 30.51
N LEU A 408 19.80 18.70 29.61
CA LEU A 408 18.60 19.54 29.64
C LEU A 408 17.85 19.40 30.98
N ILE A 409 17.62 18.17 31.42
CA ILE A 409 16.88 17.89 32.66
C ILE A 409 17.69 18.33 33.88
N ALA A 410 19.01 18.05 33.92
CA ALA A 410 19.88 18.46 35.01
C ALA A 410 19.94 19.99 35.15
N ASP A 411 20.01 20.71 34.03
CA ASP A 411 20.02 22.17 33.98
C ASP A 411 18.67 22.76 34.43
N ALA A 412 17.55 22.17 34.03
CA ALA A 412 16.22 22.60 34.46
C ALA A 412 15.96 22.37 35.96
N ALA A 413 16.43 21.25 36.52
CA ALA A 413 16.30 20.92 37.94
C ALA A 413 17.23 21.74 38.86
N SER A 414 18.30 22.33 38.32
CA SER A 414 19.34 22.98 39.12
C SER A 414 18.85 24.22 39.90
N ALA A 415 19.15 24.26 41.21
CA ALA A 415 18.83 25.39 42.10
C ALA A 415 19.64 26.67 41.81
N THR A 416 20.83 26.54 41.22
CA THR A 416 21.71 27.68 40.90
C THR A 416 21.21 28.50 39.71
N SER A 417 20.29 27.97 38.92
CA SER A 417 19.67 28.67 37.77
C SER A 417 18.52 29.62 38.16
N ARG A 418 18.36 29.97 39.45
CA ARG A 418 17.21 30.72 39.99
C ARG A 418 16.81 31.99 39.22
N LYS A 419 17.77 32.71 38.61
CA LYS A 419 17.50 33.96 37.86
C LYS A 419 16.81 33.76 36.50
N LYS A 420 16.65 32.53 36.01
CA LYS A 420 16.09 32.20 34.68
C LYS A 420 15.06 31.05 34.73
N ARG A 421 14.33 30.93 35.83
CA ARG A 421 13.23 29.95 35.99
C ARG A 421 11.91 30.53 35.48
N ASN A 422 11.07 29.70 34.89
CA ASN A 422 9.75 30.10 34.39
C ASN A 422 8.67 29.67 35.38
N THR A 423 7.87 30.63 35.84
CA THR A 423 6.71 30.41 36.72
C THR A 423 5.38 30.43 35.97
N THR A 424 5.41 30.78 34.68
CA THR A 424 4.27 30.83 33.77
C THR A 424 4.60 30.08 32.49
N TRP A 425 3.56 29.64 31.77
CA TRP A 425 3.74 28.91 30.52
C TRP A 425 4.50 29.76 29.48
N PRO A 426 5.64 29.29 28.96
CA PRO A 426 6.39 29.98 27.91
C PRO A 426 5.58 30.08 26.61
N HIS A 427 5.45 31.30 26.08
CA HIS A 427 4.79 31.57 24.79
C HIS A 427 3.39 30.91 24.66
N PRO A 428 2.42 31.30 25.51
CA PRO A 428 1.11 30.68 25.53
C PRO A 428 0.39 30.80 24.18
N LEU A 429 -0.21 29.70 23.74
CA LEU A 429 -0.99 29.61 22.52
C LEU A 429 -2.42 29.19 22.84
N GLU A 430 -3.36 29.71 22.06
CA GLU A 430 -4.75 29.28 22.07
C GLU A 430 -4.90 27.89 21.41
N ALA A 431 -5.96 27.17 21.77
CA ALA A 431 -6.38 25.97 21.04
C ALA A 431 -6.74 26.33 19.58
N VAL A 432 -6.47 25.44 18.63
CA VAL A 432 -6.92 25.60 17.22
C VAL A 432 -7.68 24.37 16.84
N PHE A 433 -8.66 24.58 15.96
CA PHE A 433 -9.61 23.58 15.56
C PHE A 433 -9.64 23.48 14.02
N PRO A 434 -9.50 22.27 13.44
CA PRO A 434 -9.25 21.00 14.12
C PRO A 434 -7.90 20.97 14.84
N ALA A 435 -7.79 20.12 15.87
CA ALA A 435 -6.54 19.90 16.58
C ALA A 435 -5.45 19.47 15.58
N THR A 436 -4.26 20.04 15.72
CA THR A 436 -3.06 19.67 14.97
C THR A 436 -2.09 18.98 15.90
N ALA A 437 -1.35 17.98 15.41
CA ALA A 437 -0.37 17.28 16.22
C ALA A 437 0.66 18.27 16.82
N PRO A 438 1.15 18.05 18.05
CA PRO A 438 2.18 18.89 18.61
C PRO A 438 3.45 18.82 17.74
N GLU A 439 4.08 19.98 17.51
CA GLU A 439 5.32 20.10 16.74
C GLU A 439 6.50 20.57 17.61
N ALA A 440 7.71 20.38 17.08
CA ALA A 440 8.96 20.89 17.64
C ALA A 440 9.12 20.64 19.15
N SER A 441 9.44 21.68 19.92
CA SER A 441 9.71 21.59 21.35
C SER A 441 8.50 21.18 22.19
N ARG A 442 7.28 21.46 21.71
CA ARG A 442 6.05 21.07 22.41
C ARG A 442 5.81 19.57 22.28
N ALA A 443 6.07 19.00 21.11
CA ALA A 443 6.05 17.55 20.92
C ALA A 443 7.04 16.85 21.86
N ALA A 444 8.29 17.30 21.86
CA ALA A 444 9.35 16.78 22.72
C ALA A 444 8.98 16.86 24.21
N PHE A 445 8.44 18.01 24.65
CA PHE A 445 8.04 18.21 26.04
C PHE A 445 6.87 17.33 26.46
N LEU A 446 5.79 17.27 25.67
CA LEU A 446 4.62 16.48 26.04
C LEU A 446 4.95 15.00 26.11
N ARG A 447 5.80 14.50 25.20
CA ARG A 447 6.29 13.13 25.25
C ARG A 447 7.17 12.83 26.48
N LEU A 448 8.01 13.78 26.89
CA LEU A 448 8.74 13.69 28.16
C LEU A 448 7.77 13.69 29.36
N PHE A 449 6.75 14.55 29.32
CA PHE A 449 5.76 14.70 30.38
C PHE A 449 4.85 13.47 30.54
N GLU A 450 4.53 12.77 29.45
CA GLU A 450 3.82 11.48 29.48
C GLU A 450 4.55 10.42 30.32
N CYS A 451 5.89 10.48 30.40
CA CYS A 451 6.71 9.59 31.23
C CYS A 451 6.86 10.06 32.68
N ALA A 452 6.35 11.24 33.04
CA ALA A 452 6.41 11.73 34.42
C ALA A 452 5.48 10.92 35.34
N SER A 453 5.78 10.92 36.65
CA SER A 453 4.88 10.34 37.65
C SER A 453 3.50 11.02 37.61
N GLN A 454 2.44 10.26 37.93
CA GLN A 454 1.07 10.81 37.95
C GLN A 454 0.94 12.02 38.88
N GLU A 455 1.62 12.02 40.03
CA GLU A 455 1.67 13.15 40.96
C GLU A 455 2.28 14.41 40.33
N ALA A 456 3.37 14.26 39.58
CA ALA A 456 3.98 15.36 38.86
C ALA A 456 3.05 15.87 37.74
N GLN A 457 2.39 14.96 37.01
CA GLN A 457 1.45 15.36 35.98
C GLN A 457 0.30 16.21 36.57
N ILE A 458 -0.34 15.74 37.64
CA ILE A 458 -1.43 16.45 38.34
C ILE A 458 -0.97 17.83 38.85
N ALA A 459 0.25 17.94 39.38
CA ALA A 459 0.78 19.21 39.87
C ALA A 459 1.04 20.23 38.75
N VAL A 460 1.41 19.78 37.55
CA VAL A 460 1.87 20.65 36.46
C VAL A 460 0.73 21.06 35.52
N VAL A 461 -0.25 20.19 35.25
CA VAL A 461 -1.36 20.48 34.31
C VAL A 461 -2.12 21.79 34.57
N PRO A 462 -2.29 22.31 35.80
CA PRO A 462 -2.95 23.60 36.02
C PRO A 462 -2.19 24.79 35.39
N HIS A 463 -0.92 24.61 35.05
CA HIS A 463 -0.07 25.63 34.45
C HIS A 463 0.00 25.55 32.92
N PHE A 464 -0.67 24.57 32.28
CA PHE A 464 -0.69 24.42 30.83
C PHE A 464 -1.43 25.57 30.14
N ASP A 465 -1.02 25.95 28.93
CA ASP A 465 -1.85 26.78 28.05
C ASP A 465 -2.98 25.95 27.42
N ALA A 466 -3.97 26.62 26.83
CA ALA A 466 -5.11 25.96 26.19
C ALA A 466 -4.65 24.97 25.11
N ARG A 467 -3.56 25.28 24.39
CA ARG A 467 -3.01 24.39 23.37
C ARG A 467 -2.38 23.12 23.95
N ALA A 468 -1.66 23.21 25.05
CA ALA A 468 -1.05 22.05 25.70
C ALA A 468 -2.12 21.15 26.33
N VAL A 469 -3.17 21.74 26.90
CA VAL A 469 -4.37 21.00 27.33
C VAL A 469 -4.98 20.24 26.16
N GLN A 470 -5.20 20.91 25.03
CA GLN A 470 -5.71 20.27 23.81
C GLN A 470 -4.82 19.10 23.37
N HIS A 471 -3.51 19.31 23.25
CA HIS A 471 -2.61 18.24 22.81
C HIS A 471 -2.54 17.06 23.77
N LEU A 472 -2.54 17.32 25.08
CA LEU A 472 -2.54 16.27 26.10
C LEU A 472 -3.80 15.40 26.02
N LEU A 473 -4.98 16.02 25.83
CA LEU A 473 -6.26 15.32 25.79
C LEU A 473 -6.56 14.66 24.43
N VAL A 474 -6.03 15.20 23.33
CA VAL A 474 -6.29 14.69 21.97
C VAL A 474 -5.25 13.67 21.50
N TYR A 475 -3.96 13.93 21.76
CA TYR A 475 -2.86 13.08 21.27
C TYR A 475 -2.17 12.28 22.36
N GLY A 476 -2.46 12.59 23.62
CA GLY A 476 -2.03 11.81 24.77
C GLY A 476 -3.13 10.87 25.25
N GLU A 477 -2.76 9.93 26.11
CA GLU A 477 -3.68 9.07 26.84
C GLU A 477 -3.50 9.27 28.35
N PRO A 478 -3.79 10.48 28.88
CA PRO A 478 -3.59 10.75 30.30
C PRO A 478 -4.48 9.84 31.14
N ALA A 479 -3.94 9.36 32.26
CA ALA A 479 -4.69 8.57 33.23
C ALA A 479 -5.92 9.35 33.74
N PRO A 480 -7.01 8.67 34.16
CA PRO A 480 -8.26 9.34 34.59
C PRO A 480 -8.06 10.45 35.61
N ALA A 481 -7.23 10.24 36.64
CA ALA A 481 -6.93 11.26 37.65
C ALA A 481 -6.26 12.53 37.08
N VAL A 482 -5.46 12.39 36.03
CA VAL A 482 -4.83 13.52 35.33
C VAL A 482 -5.87 14.27 34.49
N ARG A 483 -6.78 13.55 33.82
CA ARG A 483 -7.91 14.15 33.09
C ARG A 483 -8.80 14.96 34.03
N ASP A 484 -9.15 14.40 35.18
CA ASP A 484 -9.96 15.09 36.20
C ASP A 484 -9.26 16.35 36.70
N ALA A 485 -7.95 16.31 36.93
CA ALA A 485 -7.16 17.48 37.31
C ALA A 485 -7.13 18.56 36.21
N VAL A 486 -7.04 18.17 34.93
CA VAL A 486 -7.11 19.09 33.79
C VAL A 486 -8.48 19.77 33.73
N VAL A 487 -9.57 19.01 33.85
CA VAL A 487 -10.94 19.56 33.84
C VAL A 487 -11.18 20.46 35.05
N ALA A 488 -10.70 20.09 36.23
CA ALA A 488 -10.80 20.91 37.44
C ALA A 488 -10.05 22.25 37.31
N ALA A 489 -8.90 22.25 36.65
CA ALA A 489 -8.09 23.46 36.49
C ALA A 489 -8.57 24.38 35.36
N HIS A 490 -9.02 23.81 34.23
CA HIS A 490 -9.32 24.56 33.00
C HIS A 490 -10.82 24.68 32.68
N GLY A 491 -11.67 24.03 33.47
CA GLY A 491 -13.12 24.05 33.32
C GLY A 491 -13.59 23.52 31.97
N VAL A 492 -14.69 24.10 31.44
CA VAL A 492 -15.32 23.68 30.18
C VAL A 492 -14.39 23.78 28.96
N SER A 493 -13.31 24.57 29.02
CA SER A 493 -12.36 24.66 27.90
C SER A 493 -11.61 23.34 27.64
N ALA A 494 -11.42 22.50 28.66
CA ALA A 494 -10.78 21.19 28.54
C ALA A 494 -11.60 20.20 27.69
N PRO A 495 -12.87 19.87 28.03
CA PRO A 495 -13.67 18.96 27.21
C PRO A 495 -13.97 19.52 25.81
N VAL A 496 -14.08 20.84 25.64
CA VAL A 496 -14.19 21.46 24.30
C VAL A 496 -12.94 21.21 23.46
N SER A 497 -11.75 21.35 24.08
CA SER A 497 -10.48 21.08 23.41
C SER A 497 -10.35 19.61 23.01
N GLN A 498 -10.78 18.69 23.89
CA GLN A 498 -10.81 17.25 23.61
C GLN A 498 -11.79 16.90 22.48
N ALA A 499 -12.97 17.51 22.45
CA ALA A 499 -14.00 17.30 21.44
C ALA A 499 -13.61 17.77 20.03
N SER A 500 -12.52 18.51 19.88
CA SER A 500 -12.15 19.16 18.63
C SER A 500 -11.14 18.37 17.79
N THR A 501 -11.36 17.06 17.69
CA THR A 501 -10.55 16.11 16.91
C THR A 501 -11.44 15.12 16.15
N ASP A 502 -10.93 14.55 15.06
CA ASP A 502 -11.61 13.52 14.29
C ASP A 502 -11.35 12.09 14.81
N SER A 503 -10.43 11.95 15.77
CA SER A 503 -9.89 10.70 16.26
C SER A 503 -10.17 10.45 17.75
N LEU A 504 -11.45 10.34 18.13
CA LEU A 504 -11.86 9.96 19.48
C LEU A 504 -12.11 8.46 19.59
N SER A 505 -11.74 7.86 20.73
CA SER A 505 -12.20 6.50 21.05
C SER A 505 -13.71 6.45 21.30
N PRO A 506 -14.38 5.30 21.12
CA PRO A 506 -15.83 5.18 21.38
C PRO A 506 -16.22 5.56 22.82
N GLU A 507 -15.37 5.26 23.80
CA GLU A 507 -15.59 5.58 25.21
C GLU A 507 -15.49 7.09 25.48
N GLU A 508 -14.49 7.76 24.90
CA GLU A 508 -14.32 9.22 25.04
C GLU A 508 -15.43 9.99 24.32
N LEU A 509 -15.82 9.53 23.13
CA LEU A 509 -16.94 10.11 22.40
C LEU A 509 -18.25 9.99 23.20
N ALA A 510 -18.53 8.82 23.77
CA ALA A 510 -19.71 8.62 24.61
C ALA A 510 -19.68 9.56 25.83
N HIS A 511 -18.55 9.63 26.54
CA HIS A 511 -18.38 10.52 27.68
C HIS A 511 -18.64 11.99 27.33
N LEU A 512 -18.05 12.49 26.22
CA LEU A 512 -18.23 13.89 25.80
C LEU A 512 -19.66 14.20 25.36
N LEU A 513 -20.35 13.25 24.71
CA LEU A 513 -21.76 13.39 24.32
C LEU A 513 -22.69 13.42 25.55
N ASP A 514 -22.35 12.70 26.61
CA ASP A 514 -23.15 12.63 27.84
C ASP A 514 -23.06 13.92 28.69
N LEU A 515 -22.08 14.80 28.41
CA LEU A 515 -21.98 16.11 29.06
C LEU A 515 -23.11 17.06 28.66
N ASP A 516 -23.70 16.89 27.45
CA ASP A 516 -24.73 17.77 26.87
C ASP A 516 -24.36 19.28 26.94
N GLU A 517 -23.06 19.60 27.00
CA GLU A 517 -22.53 20.96 27.16
C GLU A 517 -22.50 21.67 25.78
N PRO A 518 -23.18 22.82 25.60
CA PRO A 518 -23.34 23.47 24.29
C PRO A 518 -22.07 23.65 23.47
N ARG A 519 -20.95 24.01 24.11
CA ARG A 519 -19.67 24.22 23.44
C ARG A 519 -19.01 22.90 23.02
N VAL A 520 -19.21 21.84 23.80
CA VAL A 520 -18.72 20.49 23.49
C VAL A 520 -19.50 19.92 22.32
N ASP A 521 -20.83 20.04 22.34
CA ASP A 521 -21.70 19.62 21.23
C ASP A 521 -21.31 20.29 19.91
N ALA A 522 -21.08 21.62 19.94
CA ALA A 522 -20.66 22.36 18.75
C ALA A 522 -19.29 21.88 18.20
N ALA A 523 -18.33 21.62 19.09
CA ALA A 523 -17.02 21.08 18.72
C ALA A 523 -17.10 19.66 18.14
N LEU A 524 -17.84 18.76 18.80
CA LEU A 524 -18.11 17.41 18.30
C LEU A 524 -18.80 17.44 16.94
N PHE A 525 -19.75 18.37 16.75
CA PHE A 525 -20.45 18.52 15.50
C PHE A 525 -19.51 18.91 14.35
N LEU A 526 -18.57 19.85 14.57
CA LEU A 526 -17.67 20.35 13.52
C LEU A 526 -16.49 19.44 13.22
N HIS A 527 -15.88 18.87 14.26
CA HIS A 527 -14.54 18.28 14.13
C HIS A 527 -14.56 16.76 14.28
N CYS A 528 -15.58 16.18 14.92
CA CYS A 528 -15.64 14.75 15.18
C CYS A 528 -16.53 13.99 14.20
N ARG A 529 -16.16 12.73 13.95
CA ARG A 529 -16.98 11.77 13.20
C ARG A 529 -18.06 11.17 14.09
N ILE A 530 -19.09 11.96 14.40
CA ILE A 530 -20.29 11.47 15.07
C ILE A 530 -21.29 10.91 14.06
N ASP A 531 -22.08 9.93 14.51
CA ASP A 531 -23.11 9.32 13.67
C ASP A 531 -24.23 10.32 13.31
N GLN A 532 -24.99 9.99 12.27
CA GLN A 532 -26.06 10.87 11.78
C GLN A 532 -27.18 11.06 12.81
N ARG A 533 -27.47 10.06 13.65
CA ARG A 533 -28.55 10.13 14.65
C ARG A 533 -28.20 11.09 15.77
N GLU A 534 -26.94 11.13 16.19
CA GLU A 534 -26.43 12.11 17.15
C GLU A 534 -26.50 13.53 16.60
N ARG A 535 -26.22 13.72 15.30
CA ARG A 535 -26.41 15.03 14.64
C ARG A 535 -27.87 15.45 14.64
N GLU A 536 -28.77 14.55 14.26
CA GLU A 536 -30.22 14.80 14.31
C GLU A 536 -30.69 15.11 15.74
N ARG A 537 -30.17 14.40 16.74
CA ARG A 537 -30.45 14.64 18.16
C ARG A 537 -30.01 16.04 18.59
N MET A 538 -28.75 16.40 18.35
CA MET A 538 -28.17 17.70 18.70
C MET A 538 -28.93 18.85 18.03
N LEU A 539 -29.20 18.74 16.73
CA LEU A 539 -29.92 19.76 15.97
C LEU A 539 -31.41 19.82 16.32
N ALA A 540 -32.00 18.74 16.83
CA ALA A 540 -33.32 18.79 17.45
C ALA A 540 -33.28 19.33 18.89
N GLY A 541 -32.11 19.61 19.47
CA GLY A 541 -31.96 20.06 20.84
C GLY A 541 -32.35 19.01 21.89
N ARG A 542 -32.31 17.72 21.53
CA ARG A 542 -32.61 16.60 22.46
C ARG A 542 -31.39 16.28 23.31
N LEU A 543 -31.55 16.20 24.63
CA LEU A 543 -30.47 15.86 25.57
C LEU A 543 -30.36 14.33 25.71
N ARG A 544 -29.16 13.80 25.95
CA ARG A 544 -28.97 12.35 26.19
C ARG A 544 -29.57 11.90 27.52
N GLY A 545 -29.50 12.75 28.55
CA GLY A 545 -30.16 12.54 29.84
C GLY A 545 -31.70 12.64 29.79
N GLY A 546 -32.27 12.93 28.63
CA GLY A 546 -33.71 13.16 28.43
C GLY A 546 -34.08 14.65 28.46
N GLY A 547 -35.17 14.98 27.76
CA GLY A 547 -35.65 16.36 27.62
C GLY A 547 -35.19 17.05 26.33
N THR A 548 -35.67 18.28 26.15
CA THR A 548 -35.40 19.11 24.97
C THR A 548 -35.03 20.53 25.39
N ARG A 549 -34.04 21.11 24.71
CA ARG A 549 -33.67 22.53 24.79
C ARG A 549 -33.80 23.22 23.44
N THR A 550 -33.87 24.54 23.44
CA THR A 550 -33.59 25.33 22.24
C THR A 550 -32.16 25.05 21.78
N VAL A 551 -31.94 24.97 20.48
CA VAL A 551 -30.60 24.71 19.93
C VAL A 551 -29.66 25.87 20.30
N PRO A 552 -28.52 25.62 20.97
CA PRO A 552 -27.63 26.70 21.42
C PRO A 552 -26.98 27.48 20.27
N ASP A 553 -26.70 28.76 20.50
CA ASP A 553 -26.05 29.64 19.52
C ASP A 553 -24.66 29.15 19.09
N GLU A 554 -23.94 28.44 19.97
CA GLU A 554 -22.69 27.75 19.66
C GLU A 554 -22.86 26.75 18.52
N LEU A 555 -23.90 25.91 18.61
CA LEU A 555 -24.18 24.89 17.60
C LEU A 555 -24.74 25.51 16.31
N LEU A 556 -25.51 26.60 16.42
CA LEU A 556 -25.97 27.36 15.24
C LEU A 556 -24.80 28.01 14.49
N ARG A 557 -23.78 28.53 15.19
CA ARG A 557 -22.55 29.04 14.57
C ARG A 557 -21.75 27.93 13.89
N ALA A 558 -21.68 26.74 14.50
CA ALA A 558 -21.05 25.59 13.86
C ALA A 558 -21.69 25.26 12.49
N LEU A 559 -23.00 25.41 12.33
CA LEU A 559 -23.64 25.21 11.03
C LEU A 559 -23.13 26.17 9.94
N ASP A 560 -22.64 27.36 10.29
CA ASP A 560 -22.05 28.32 9.35
C ASP A 560 -20.66 27.92 8.85
N GLU A 561 -19.93 27.11 9.62
CA GLU A 561 -18.55 26.73 9.32
C GLU A 561 -18.45 25.43 8.50
N VAL A 562 -19.53 24.64 8.43
CA VAL A 562 -19.52 23.36 7.70
C VAL A 562 -19.21 23.55 6.21
N ASN A 563 -18.29 22.74 5.69
CA ASN A 563 -17.98 22.66 4.26
C ASN A 563 -19.03 21.84 3.50
N LEU A 564 -19.87 22.51 2.72
CA LEU A 564 -20.99 21.89 1.99
C LEU A 564 -20.56 20.93 0.87
N GLY A 565 -19.32 21.01 0.38
CA GLY A 565 -18.83 20.11 -0.65
C GLY A 565 -18.70 18.67 -0.16
N HIS A 566 -18.28 18.50 1.09
CA HIS A 566 -18.01 17.18 1.69
C HIS A 566 -19.05 16.79 2.74
N TYR A 567 -19.60 17.76 3.48
CA TYR A 567 -20.38 17.53 4.70
C TYR A 567 -21.81 18.05 4.62
N ARG A 568 -22.38 18.14 3.41
CA ARG A 568 -23.79 18.55 3.21
C ARG A 568 -24.75 17.73 4.08
N HIS A 569 -24.51 16.43 4.23
CA HIS A 569 -25.36 15.52 5.02
C HIS A 569 -25.42 15.89 6.52
N TRP A 570 -24.42 16.59 7.05
CA TRP A 570 -24.45 17.08 8.44
C TRP A 570 -25.51 18.15 8.66
N LEU A 571 -25.70 19.07 7.69
CA LEU A 571 -26.75 20.08 7.77
C LEU A 571 -28.13 19.44 7.53
N VAL A 572 -28.21 18.48 6.63
CA VAL A 572 -29.45 17.76 6.30
C VAL A 572 -30.05 17.05 7.53
N ALA A 573 -29.23 16.66 8.51
CA ALA A 573 -29.71 16.14 9.80
C ALA A 573 -30.65 17.11 10.54
N GLY A 574 -30.59 18.41 10.24
CA GLY A 574 -31.46 19.43 10.83
C GLY A 574 -32.81 19.60 10.13
N LEU A 575 -33.09 18.90 9.02
CA LEU A 575 -34.33 19.11 8.25
C LEU A 575 -35.60 18.86 9.08
N GLU A 576 -35.54 17.92 10.00
CA GLU A 576 -36.67 17.51 10.85
C GLU A 576 -36.52 18.03 12.29
N SER A 577 -35.60 18.97 12.54
CA SER A 577 -35.38 19.50 13.90
C SER A 577 -36.58 20.28 14.44
N GLY A 578 -37.29 20.98 13.55
CA GLY A 578 -38.33 21.96 13.87
C GLY A 578 -37.85 23.21 14.61
N ASP A 579 -36.55 23.31 14.91
CA ASP A 579 -35.95 24.47 15.57
C ASP A 579 -35.83 25.62 14.56
N LEU A 580 -36.33 26.80 14.93
CA LEU A 580 -36.35 27.96 14.05
C LEU A 580 -34.93 28.46 13.70
N GLY A 581 -33.99 28.39 14.64
CA GLY A 581 -32.60 28.78 14.41
C GLY A 581 -31.92 27.86 13.39
N VAL A 582 -32.08 26.54 13.56
CA VAL A 582 -31.58 25.55 12.61
C VAL A 582 -32.22 25.75 11.24
N ALA A 583 -33.54 25.91 11.17
CA ALA A 583 -34.25 26.07 9.92
C ALA A 583 -33.78 27.30 9.12
N ARG A 584 -33.51 28.44 9.79
CA ARG A 584 -32.91 29.62 9.15
C ARG A 584 -31.54 29.30 8.56
N LYS A 585 -30.66 28.64 9.34
CA LYS A 585 -29.33 28.24 8.87
C LYS A 585 -29.38 27.31 7.65
N LEU A 586 -30.29 26.35 7.65
CA LEU A 586 -30.49 25.47 6.50
C LEU A 586 -30.97 26.26 5.27
N MET A 587 -31.90 27.20 5.42
CA MET A 587 -32.40 28.02 4.31
C MET A 587 -31.36 29.01 3.78
N GLU A 588 -30.46 29.52 4.63
CA GLU A 588 -29.36 30.40 4.25
C GLU A 588 -28.27 29.65 3.46
N ARG A 589 -27.92 28.44 3.90
CA ARG A 589 -26.74 27.72 3.39
C ARG A 589 -27.06 26.64 2.37
N LEU A 590 -28.20 25.95 2.50
CA LEU A 590 -28.60 24.88 1.60
C LEU A 590 -29.58 25.36 0.54
N LYS A 591 -29.20 25.15 -0.73
CA LYS A 591 -30.19 25.06 -1.80
C LYS A 591 -30.83 23.68 -1.76
N LEU A 592 -31.93 23.53 -1.03
CA LEU A 592 -32.79 22.34 -1.10
C LEU A 592 -33.38 22.28 -2.51
N ARG A 593 -33.12 21.20 -3.24
CA ARG A 593 -33.49 21.02 -4.65
C ARG A 593 -34.84 20.31 -4.76
N ILE A 594 -35.07 19.34 -3.89
CA ILE A 594 -36.26 18.49 -3.89
C ILE A 594 -37.43 19.18 -3.15
N PRO A 595 -38.64 19.24 -3.72
CA PRO A 595 -39.81 19.80 -3.04
C PRO A 595 -40.13 19.15 -1.69
N ALA A 596 -39.99 17.82 -1.58
CA ALA A 596 -40.20 17.07 -0.35
C ALA A 596 -39.34 17.59 0.81
N ALA A 597 -38.03 17.81 0.59
CA ALA A 597 -37.12 18.32 1.61
C ALA A 597 -37.54 19.70 2.14
N ARG A 598 -38.04 20.59 1.26
CA ARG A 598 -38.56 21.91 1.66
C ARG A 598 -39.84 21.78 2.49
N LEU A 599 -40.72 20.85 2.13
CA LEU A 599 -41.97 20.60 2.86
C LEU A 599 -41.70 19.99 4.24
N ARG A 600 -40.77 19.03 4.36
CA ARG A 600 -40.34 18.46 5.64
C ARG A 600 -39.88 19.55 6.61
N LEU A 601 -39.02 20.45 6.15
CA LEU A 601 -38.54 21.58 6.94
C LEU A 601 -39.72 22.44 7.47
N LEU A 602 -40.62 22.86 6.58
CA LEU A 602 -41.76 23.72 6.95
C LEU A 602 -42.72 23.02 7.92
N ILE A 603 -42.98 21.72 7.71
CA ILE A 603 -43.85 20.92 8.58
C ILE A 603 -43.21 20.77 9.96
N ALA A 604 -41.93 20.43 10.04
CA ALA A 604 -41.22 20.30 11.31
C ALA A 604 -41.20 21.61 12.10
N VAL A 605 -40.96 22.75 11.42
CA VAL A 605 -41.00 24.08 12.05
C VAL A 605 -42.40 24.41 12.55
N TRP A 606 -43.45 24.10 11.78
CA TRP A 606 -44.83 24.30 12.23
C TRP A 606 -45.13 23.45 13.48
N GLU A 607 -44.79 22.17 13.46
CA GLU A 607 -45.09 21.23 14.53
C GLU A 607 -44.43 21.62 15.86
N ARG A 608 -43.19 22.12 15.82
CA ARG A 608 -42.44 22.49 17.02
C ARG A 608 -42.62 23.95 17.44
N SER A 609 -42.59 24.88 16.49
CA SER A 609 -42.50 26.32 16.74
C SER A 609 -43.73 27.11 16.30
N GLY A 610 -44.74 26.44 15.73
CA GLY A 610 -46.02 27.04 15.34
C GLY A 610 -46.00 27.77 13.99
N PRO A 611 -47.18 28.27 13.54
CA PRO A 611 -47.35 28.88 12.23
C PRO A 611 -46.58 30.21 12.06
N ASP A 612 -46.36 30.98 13.13
CA ASP A 612 -45.62 32.24 13.06
C ASP A 612 -44.14 32.01 12.73
N ALA A 613 -43.52 30.97 13.29
CA ALA A 613 -42.16 30.56 12.93
C ALA A 613 -42.05 30.17 11.44
N VAL A 614 -43.10 29.55 10.87
CA VAL A 614 -43.16 29.27 9.43
C VAL A 614 -43.22 30.57 8.63
N ARG A 615 -44.03 31.56 9.04
CA ARG A 615 -44.10 32.88 8.38
C ARG A 615 -42.73 33.56 8.31
N GLU A 616 -41.94 33.45 9.38
CA GLU A 616 -40.57 33.98 9.40
C GLU A 616 -39.65 33.29 8.38
N ILE A 617 -39.75 31.97 8.23
CA ILE A 617 -39.00 31.22 7.19
C ILE A 617 -39.45 31.65 5.79
N LEU A 618 -40.76 31.86 5.57
CA LEU A 618 -41.28 32.31 4.29
C LEU A 618 -40.78 33.72 3.92
N ALA A 619 -40.60 34.60 4.92
CA ALA A 619 -40.11 35.96 4.75
C ALA A 619 -38.63 36.05 4.33
N MET A 620 -37.87 34.95 4.42
CA MET A 620 -36.47 34.91 3.94
C MET A 620 -36.34 34.89 2.41
N ASP A 621 -37.45 34.70 1.68
CA ASP A 621 -37.53 34.71 0.21
C ASP A 621 -36.59 33.71 -0.49
N ARG A 622 -36.28 32.58 0.17
CA ARG A 622 -35.41 31.51 -0.35
C ARG A 622 -36.15 30.32 -0.97
N LEU A 623 -37.48 30.28 -0.87
CA LEU A 623 -38.32 29.21 -1.40
C LEU A 623 -38.92 29.59 -2.76
N PRO A 624 -39.24 28.60 -3.63
CA PRO A 624 -39.97 28.88 -4.87
C PRO A 624 -41.30 29.61 -4.60
N VAL A 625 -41.61 30.62 -5.41
CA VAL A 625 -42.79 31.48 -5.26
C VAL A 625 -44.08 30.67 -5.15
N THR A 626 -44.21 29.60 -5.94
CA THR A 626 -45.36 28.70 -5.91
C THR A 626 -45.53 28.01 -4.56
N LEU A 627 -44.44 27.46 -4.01
CA LEU A 627 -44.44 26.82 -2.70
C LEU A 627 -44.77 27.84 -1.61
N ARG A 628 -44.14 29.01 -1.63
CA ARG A 628 -44.39 30.09 -0.65
C ARG A 628 -45.87 30.46 -0.60
N ARG A 629 -46.48 30.81 -1.74
CA ARG A 629 -47.89 31.21 -1.82
C ARG A 629 -48.83 30.10 -1.32
N GLN A 630 -48.52 28.85 -1.64
CA GLN A 630 -49.31 27.71 -1.19
C GLN A 630 -49.17 27.47 0.32
N THR A 631 -47.98 27.69 0.89
CA THR A 631 -47.77 27.62 2.35
C THR A 631 -48.46 28.78 3.06
N GLU A 632 -48.41 30.01 2.53
CA GLU A 632 -49.15 31.18 3.07
C GLU A 632 -50.66 30.88 3.13
N GLN A 633 -51.23 30.36 2.05
CA GLN A 633 -52.64 29.94 2.01
C GLN A 633 -52.96 28.83 3.02
N ALA A 634 -52.01 27.90 3.26
CA ALA A 634 -52.19 26.85 4.24
C ALA A 634 -52.14 27.41 5.67
N LEU A 635 -51.29 28.39 5.98
CA LEU A 635 -51.16 29.01 7.31
C LEU A 635 -52.45 29.69 7.79
N ASP A 636 -53.28 30.16 6.86
CA ASP A 636 -54.56 30.82 7.17
C ASP A 636 -55.74 29.83 7.19
N ALA A 637 -55.52 28.55 6.87
CA ALA A 637 -56.54 27.51 6.87
C ALA A 637 -56.49 26.65 8.15
N PRO A 638 -57.65 26.28 8.74
CA PRO A 638 -57.69 25.47 9.97
C PRO A 638 -57.09 24.07 9.79
N ASP A 639 -57.10 23.53 8.57
CA ASP A 639 -56.52 22.24 8.17
C ASP A 639 -55.16 22.38 7.45
N GLY A 640 -54.52 23.55 7.54
CA GLY A 640 -53.30 23.89 6.81
C GLY A 640 -52.15 22.88 6.93
N LEU A 641 -51.81 22.49 8.16
CA LEU A 641 -50.75 21.52 8.42
C LEU A 641 -51.08 20.14 7.81
N ALA A 642 -52.34 19.72 7.86
CA ALA A 642 -52.78 18.46 7.25
C ALA A 642 -52.64 18.51 5.72
N ARG A 643 -52.93 19.65 5.08
CA ARG A 643 -52.73 19.86 3.63
C ARG A 643 -51.25 19.80 3.25
N LEU A 644 -50.37 20.40 4.04
CA LEU A 644 -48.92 20.32 3.80
C LEU A 644 -48.40 18.89 3.94
N ARG A 645 -48.85 18.13 4.95
CA ARG A 645 -48.52 16.71 5.11
C ARG A 645 -49.02 15.85 3.95
N ALA A 646 -50.26 16.07 3.50
CA ALA A 646 -50.81 15.38 2.33
C ALA A 646 -50.00 15.66 1.05
N ARG A 647 -49.54 16.91 0.90
CA ARG A 647 -48.66 17.28 -0.21
C ARG A 647 -47.27 16.67 -0.08
N LEU A 648 -46.68 16.64 1.12
CA LEU A 648 -45.41 15.97 1.35
C LEU A 648 -45.49 14.51 0.91
N ALA A 649 -46.54 13.79 1.32
CA ALA A 649 -46.77 12.42 0.90
C ALA A 649 -46.84 12.26 -0.64
N ALA A 650 -47.44 13.22 -1.35
CA ALA A 650 -47.48 13.22 -2.81
C ALA A 650 -46.13 13.60 -3.48
N GLU A 651 -45.26 14.34 -2.81
CA GLU A 651 -43.89 14.63 -3.28
C GLU A 651 -42.91 13.49 -3.00
N GLU A 652 -43.18 12.69 -1.97
CA GLU A 652 -42.41 11.50 -1.58
C GLU A 652 -42.92 10.20 -2.21
N ASP A 653 -43.95 10.32 -3.06
CA ASP A 653 -44.47 9.20 -3.81
C ASP A 653 -43.32 8.47 -4.55
N PRO A 654 -43.16 7.15 -4.33
CA PRO A 654 -42.06 6.40 -4.90
C PRO A 654 -41.95 6.52 -6.43
N ALA A 655 -43.07 6.53 -7.16
CA ALA A 655 -43.05 6.65 -8.62
C ALA A 655 -42.51 8.01 -9.06
N LYS A 656 -42.85 9.08 -8.34
CA LYS A 656 -42.30 10.42 -8.59
C LYS A 656 -40.81 10.52 -8.31
N LEU A 657 -40.32 9.85 -7.26
CA LEU A 657 -38.89 9.79 -6.93
C LEU A 657 -38.10 8.98 -7.97
N VAL A 658 -38.64 7.85 -8.45
CA VAL A 658 -38.04 7.09 -9.57
C VAL A 658 -38.00 7.93 -10.85
N ALA A 659 -39.09 8.61 -11.18
CA ALA A 659 -39.14 9.51 -12.33
C ALA A 659 -38.11 10.67 -12.21
N PHE A 660 -37.80 11.12 -11.00
CA PHE A 660 -36.73 12.10 -10.78
C PHE A 660 -35.35 11.51 -11.06
N LEU A 661 -35.08 10.29 -10.58
CA LEU A 661 -33.80 9.59 -10.79
C LEU A 661 -33.51 9.34 -12.27
N ASN A 662 -34.53 9.07 -13.08
CA ASN A 662 -34.41 8.79 -14.51
C ASN A 662 -34.19 10.02 -15.42
N LYS A 663 -34.25 11.26 -14.90
CA LYS A 663 -34.21 12.50 -15.72
C LYS A 663 -32.88 12.83 -16.41
N THR A 664 -31.77 12.17 -16.09
CA THR A 664 -30.41 12.58 -16.51
C THR A 664 -29.81 11.62 -17.54
N PRO A 665 -29.04 12.11 -18.54
CA PRO A 665 -28.33 11.25 -19.49
C PRO A 665 -27.34 10.31 -18.78
N ALA A 666 -27.10 9.14 -19.41
CA ALA A 666 -26.41 7.99 -18.81
C ALA A 666 -25.02 8.27 -18.19
N TYR A 667 -24.28 9.28 -18.68
CA TYR A 667 -22.95 9.61 -18.17
C TYR A 667 -22.95 10.36 -16.82
N ASP A 668 -24.10 10.88 -16.37
CA ASP A 668 -24.26 11.61 -15.11
C ASP A 668 -25.21 10.90 -14.13
N ALA A 669 -25.53 9.62 -14.38
CA ALA A 669 -26.51 8.84 -13.61
C ALA A 669 -26.19 8.76 -12.10
N GLY A 670 -24.90 8.75 -11.75
CA GLY A 670 -24.44 8.77 -10.35
C GLY A 670 -24.88 10.01 -9.57
N GLN A 671 -25.12 11.15 -10.22
CA GLN A 671 -25.44 12.40 -9.51
C GLN A 671 -26.86 12.41 -8.90
N GLN A 672 -27.82 11.68 -9.47
CA GLN A 672 -29.23 11.79 -9.04
C GLN A 672 -29.51 11.12 -7.68
N PRO A 673 -29.04 9.88 -7.42
CA PRO A 673 -29.09 9.32 -6.07
C PRO A 673 -28.43 10.23 -5.04
N HIS A 674 -27.25 10.79 -5.37
CA HIS A 674 -26.54 11.73 -4.51
C HIS A 674 -27.34 13.02 -4.25
N LYS A 675 -28.13 13.51 -5.22
CA LYS A 675 -29.01 14.68 -5.04
C LYS A 675 -30.18 14.39 -4.10
N LEU A 676 -30.82 13.21 -4.22
CA LEU A 676 -31.92 12.82 -3.31
C LEU A 676 -31.41 12.64 -1.89
N THR A 677 -30.37 11.81 -1.71
CA THR A 677 -29.84 11.52 -0.37
C THR A 677 -29.16 12.75 0.23
N GLY A 678 -28.54 13.58 -0.60
CA GLY A 678 -27.99 14.89 -0.20
C GLY A 678 -29.05 15.92 0.19
N ASP A 679 -30.33 15.66 -0.04
CA ASP A 679 -31.47 16.46 0.44
C ASP A 679 -32.25 15.72 1.54
N GLY A 680 -31.71 14.64 2.10
CA GLY A 680 -32.31 13.88 3.21
C GLY A 680 -33.44 12.95 2.78
N ILE A 681 -33.62 12.73 1.47
CA ILE A 681 -34.65 11.85 0.94
C ILE A 681 -34.09 10.43 0.84
N VAL A 682 -34.77 9.50 1.51
CA VAL A 682 -34.47 8.07 1.45
C VAL A 682 -34.80 7.53 0.06
N LEU A 683 -33.95 6.68 -0.48
CA LEU A 683 -34.19 6.07 -1.78
C LEU A 683 -35.38 5.10 -1.71
N PRO A 684 -36.32 5.16 -2.67
CA PRO A 684 -37.50 4.28 -2.68
C PRO A 684 -37.11 2.90 -3.20
N TRP A 685 -36.33 2.14 -2.41
CA TRP A 685 -35.72 0.89 -2.83
C TRP A 685 -36.70 -0.12 -3.45
N ALA A 686 -37.91 -0.25 -2.89
CA ALA A 686 -38.95 -1.13 -3.43
C ALA A 686 -39.39 -0.72 -4.85
N ALA A 687 -39.61 0.57 -5.09
CA ALA A 687 -39.98 1.08 -6.42
C ALA A 687 -38.81 1.06 -7.40
N LEU A 688 -37.58 1.30 -6.93
CA LEU A 688 -36.36 1.17 -7.74
C LEU A 688 -36.15 -0.25 -8.25
N ARG A 689 -36.41 -1.25 -7.41
CA ARG A 689 -36.36 -2.66 -7.79
C ARG A 689 -37.42 -3.00 -8.85
N GLU A 690 -38.64 -2.49 -8.71
CA GLU A 690 -39.68 -2.69 -9.72
C GLU A 690 -39.37 -1.99 -11.06
N ALA A 691 -38.84 -0.77 -10.99
CA ALA A 691 -38.38 -0.02 -12.16
C ALA A 691 -37.19 -0.72 -12.87
N TYR A 692 -36.32 -1.39 -12.11
CA TYR A 692 -35.23 -2.18 -12.68
C TYR A 692 -35.79 -3.36 -13.49
N ARG A 693 -36.73 -4.12 -12.91
CA ARG A 693 -37.34 -5.29 -13.55
C ARG A 693 -38.13 -4.98 -14.81
N SER A 694 -38.78 -3.82 -14.84
CA SER A 694 -39.53 -3.32 -16.00
C SER A 694 -38.64 -2.68 -17.07
N GLY A 695 -37.33 -2.55 -16.82
CA GLY A 695 -36.39 -1.90 -17.75
C GLY A 695 -36.57 -0.38 -17.82
N GLU A 696 -37.22 0.24 -16.84
CA GLU A 696 -37.51 1.67 -16.78
C GLU A 696 -36.32 2.50 -16.26
N LEU A 697 -35.31 1.88 -15.65
CA LEU A 697 -34.13 2.60 -15.16
C LEU A 697 -33.19 3.02 -16.29
N THR A 698 -32.78 4.29 -16.27
CA THR A 698 -31.78 4.80 -17.21
C THR A 698 -30.43 4.06 -17.06
N ARG A 699 -29.75 3.81 -18.18
CA ARG A 699 -28.40 3.19 -18.23
C ARG A 699 -27.42 3.93 -17.30
N GLY A 700 -26.64 3.21 -16.50
CA GLY A 700 -25.68 3.78 -15.53
C GLY A 700 -26.24 3.97 -14.12
N LEU A 701 -27.56 3.96 -13.94
CA LEU A 701 -28.19 4.12 -12.62
C LEU A 701 -28.10 2.85 -11.75
N PRO A 702 -28.32 1.62 -12.26
CA PRO A 702 -28.09 0.40 -11.50
C PRO A 702 -26.70 0.33 -10.86
N GLU A 703 -25.66 0.71 -11.61
CA GLU A 703 -24.27 0.74 -11.16
C GLU A 703 -24.09 1.71 -9.99
N ALA A 704 -24.59 2.94 -10.14
CA ALA A 704 -24.51 3.96 -9.10
C ALA A 704 -25.29 3.56 -7.83
N LEU A 705 -26.36 2.77 -7.96
CA LEU A 705 -27.10 2.24 -6.82
C LEU A 705 -26.31 1.10 -6.13
N ALA A 706 -25.67 0.22 -6.91
CA ALA A 706 -24.92 -0.93 -6.41
C ALA A 706 -23.69 -0.53 -5.56
N GLU A 707 -23.04 0.60 -5.86
CA GLU A 707 -21.89 1.09 -5.10
C GLU A 707 -22.27 1.55 -3.68
N ARG A 708 -23.55 1.86 -3.45
CA ARG A 708 -24.00 2.41 -2.19
C ARG A 708 -24.01 1.37 -1.07
N ALA A 709 -23.64 1.81 0.13
CA ALA A 709 -23.61 0.96 1.33
C ALA A 709 -25.00 0.48 1.79
N ASP A 710 -26.05 1.24 1.47
CA ASP A 710 -27.43 0.99 1.85
C ASP A 710 -28.24 0.26 0.76
N CYS A 711 -27.61 -0.21 -0.31
CA CYS A 711 -28.29 -0.96 -1.37
C CYS A 711 -28.81 -2.32 -0.83
N PRO A 712 -30.10 -2.64 -0.96
CA PRO A 712 -30.65 -3.91 -0.51
C PRO A 712 -30.00 -5.09 -1.24
N ARG A 713 -29.79 -6.18 -0.49
CA ARG A 713 -29.21 -7.42 -1.02
C ARG A 713 -29.99 -7.98 -2.20
N GLU A 714 -31.32 -7.92 -2.14
CA GLU A 714 -32.18 -8.45 -3.20
C GLU A 714 -31.96 -7.73 -4.53
N LEU A 715 -31.66 -6.43 -4.49
CA LEU A 715 -31.37 -5.65 -5.69
C LEU A 715 -29.96 -5.94 -6.22
N LEU A 716 -28.99 -6.11 -5.32
CA LEU A 716 -27.63 -6.54 -5.71
C LEU A 716 -27.66 -7.90 -6.44
N LEU A 717 -28.47 -8.86 -5.97
CA LEU A 717 -28.65 -10.14 -6.66
C LEU A 717 -29.27 -10.01 -8.05
N GLU A 718 -30.20 -9.07 -8.24
CA GLU A 718 -30.83 -8.79 -9.54
C GLU A 718 -29.86 -8.10 -10.52
N PHE A 719 -28.91 -7.31 -10.00
CA PHE A 719 -27.83 -6.73 -10.79
C PHE A 719 -26.83 -7.78 -11.27
N LEU A 720 -26.49 -8.77 -10.43
CA LEU A 720 -25.59 -9.87 -10.83
C LEU A 720 -26.11 -10.62 -12.07
N ALA A 721 -27.43 -10.81 -12.16
CA ALA A 721 -28.08 -11.58 -13.23
C ALA A 721 -28.07 -10.90 -14.61
N HIS A 722 -27.71 -9.61 -14.70
CA HIS A 722 -27.77 -8.86 -15.97
C HIS A 722 -26.53 -8.01 -16.19
N THR A 723 -25.34 -8.52 -15.85
CA THR A 723 -24.10 -7.73 -15.88
C THR A 723 -23.64 -7.51 -17.33
N PRO A 724 -23.57 -6.25 -17.83
CA PRO A 724 -23.07 -5.96 -19.17
C PRO A 724 -21.63 -6.42 -19.38
N GLU A 725 -21.35 -6.93 -20.58
CA GLU A 725 -20.10 -7.56 -20.98
C GLU A 725 -18.87 -6.61 -21.04
N ASP A 726 -19.07 -5.31 -21.28
CA ASP A 726 -18.02 -4.36 -21.72
C ASP A 726 -17.62 -3.30 -20.69
N SER A 727 -18.19 -3.31 -19.49
CA SER A 727 -17.89 -2.25 -18.53
C SER A 727 -16.77 -2.67 -17.58
N HIS A 728 -15.56 -2.20 -17.92
CA HIS A 728 -14.41 -2.13 -17.01
C HIS A 728 -14.77 -1.47 -15.65
N TYR A 729 -15.90 -0.76 -15.59
CA TYR A 729 -16.44 -0.11 -14.41
C TYR A 729 -17.31 -1.02 -13.51
N HIS A 730 -17.94 -2.11 -13.99
CA HIS A 730 -18.75 -3.00 -13.12
C HIS A 730 -17.93 -3.78 -12.09
N HIS A 731 -16.62 -3.88 -12.31
CA HIS A 731 -15.75 -4.51 -11.33
C HIS A 731 -15.60 -3.69 -10.04
N SER A 732 -16.00 -2.40 -10.02
CA SER A 732 -15.89 -1.55 -8.83
C SER A 732 -16.96 -1.82 -7.78
N CYS A 733 -18.18 -2.24 -8.16
CA CYS A 733 -19.31 -2.29 -7.22
C CYS A 733 -19.47 -3.65 -6.49
N ILE A 734 -19.02 -4.75 -7.10
CA ILE A 734 -19.17 -6.10 -6.53
C ILE A 734 -18.16 -6.35 -5.40
N GLN A 735 -16.91 -5.89 -5.52
CA GLN A 735 -15.90 -6.11 -4.49
C GLN A 735 -16.29 -5.46 -3.14
N PRO A 736 -16.71 -4.18 -3.09
CA PRO A 736 -17.21 -3.58 -1.85
C PRO A 736 -18.45 -4.30 -1.26
N ALA A 737 -19.29 -4.92 -2.09
CA ALA A 737 -20.43 -5.70 -1.61
C ALA A 737 -19.99 -7.02 -0.96
N LEU A 738 -18.98 -7.69 -1.51
CA LEU A 738 -18.35 -8.88 -0.91
C LEU A 738 -17.61 -8.52 0.40
N ASP A 739 -16.81 -7.45 0.39
CA ASP A 739 -16.02 -7.02 1.55
C ASP A 739 -16.92 -6.68 2.75
N ARG A 740 -18.10 -6.10 2.48
CA ARG A 740 -19.12 -5.78 3.48
C ARG A 740 -20.04 -6.96 3.83
N GLY A 741 -19.91 -8.10 3.15
CA GLY A 741 -20.75 -9.29 3.36
C GLY A 741 -22.19 -9.17 2.84
N ALA A 742 -22.48 -8.19 1.99
CA ALA A 742 -23.80 -8.01 1.38
C ALA A 742 -24.08 -9.05 0.27
N LEU A 743 -23.01 -9.52 -0.39
CA LEU A 743 -23.02 -10.64 -1.32
C LEU A 743 -22.11 -11.75 -0.81
N THR A 744 -22.42 -13.00 -1.16
CA THR A 744 -21.56 -14.15 -0.90
C THR A 744 -20.88 -14.63 -2.19
N PRO A 745 -19.78 -15.39 -2.10
CA PRO A 745 -19.20 -16.06 -3.27
C PRO A 745 -20.18 -17.02 -3.99
N GLU A 746 -21.10 -17.63 -3.25
CA GLU A 746 -22.16 -18.49 -3.81
C GLU A 746 -23.15 -17.70 -4.68
N ASP A 747 -23.48 -16.47 -4.28
CA ASP A 747 -24.32 -15.58 -5.08
C ASP A 747 -23.70 -15.32 -6.46
N LEU A 748 -22.37 -15.18 -6.53
CA LEU A 748 -21.67 -14.99 -7.80
C LEU A 748 -21.76 -16.22 -8.70
N LEU A 749 -21.61 -17.42 -8.15
CA LEU A 749 -21.67 -18.65 -8.93
C LEU A 749 -23.05 -18.91 -9.52
N THR A 750 -24.08 -18.70 -8.70
CA THR A 750 -25.45 -19.10 -9.02
C THR A 750 -26.23 -18.02 -9.76
N ARG A 751 -25.93 -16.74 -9.52
CA ARG A 751 -26.72 -15.61 -10.04
C ARG A 751 -25.97 -14.72 -11.02
N SER A 752 -24.64 -14.72 -11.04
CA SER A 752 -23.91 -13.82 -11.93
C SER A 752 -23.95 -14.34 -13.37
N ALA A 753 -24.41 -13.49 -14.27
CA ALA A 753 -24.51 -13.76 -15.70
C ALA A 753 -24.03 -12.53 -16.49
N PRO A 754 -23.32 -12.72 -17.62
CA PRO A 754 -22.94 -14.01 -18.22
C PRO A 754 -21.83 -14.75 -17.43
N ALA A 755 -21.75 -16.07 -17.60
CA ALA A 755 -20.87 -16.96 -16.84
C ALA A 755 -19.38 -16.54 -16.84
N ARG A 756 -18.90 -15.96 -17.95
CA ARG A 756 -17.53 -15.42 -18.06
C ARG A 756 -17.26 -14.25 -17.10
N THR A 757 -18.28 -13.42 -16.85
CA THR A 757 -18.21 -12.28 -15.94
C THR A 757 -18.17 -12.79 -14.51
N ALA A 758 -19.03 -13.75 -14.17
CA ALA A 758 -19.02 -14.45 -12.88
C ALA A 758 -17.63 -15.03 -12.57
N LEU A 759 -17.02 -15.75 -13.53
CA LEU A 759 -15.68 -16.31 -13.38
C LEU A 759 -14.62 -15.24 -13.12
N SER A 760 -14.70 -14.12 -13.85
CA SER A 760 -13.78 -12.99 -13.67
C SER A 760 -13.88 -12.36 -12.28
N HIS A 761 -15.10 -12.23 -11.73
CA HIS A 761 -15.31 -11.76 -10.36
C HIS A 761 -14.78 -12.75 -9.31
N LEU A 762 -15.00 -14.06 -9.52
CA LEU A 762 -14.53 -15.10 -8.62
C LEU A 762 -13.00 -15.20 -8.56
N ILE A 763 -12.32 -15.08 -9.69
CA ILE A 763 -10.84 -15.07 -9.74
C ILE A 763 -10.31 -13.91 -8.88
N ARG A 764 -10.86 -12.71 -9.06
CA ARG A 764 -10.45 -11.55 -8.25
C ARG A 764 -10.73 -11.75 -6.76
N ALA A 765 -11.89 -12.30 -6.40
CA ALA A 765 -12.22 -12.61 -5.02
C ALA A 765 -11.25 -13.64 -4.41
N LEU A 766 -10.82 -14.64 -5.19
CA LEU A 766 -9.83 -15.65 -4.77
C LEU A 766 -8.42 -15.09 -4.60
N ASP A 767 -8.07 -14.03 -5.33
CA ASP A 767 -6.75 -13.37 -5.28
C ASP A 767 -6.68 -12.22 -4.25
N SER A 768 -7.81 -11.61 -3.89
CA SER A 768 -7.90 -10.52 -2.90
C SER A 768 -7.51 -10.97 -1.48
N PRO A 769 -6.57 -10.30 -0.77
CA PRO A 769 -5.95 -10.79 0.49
C PRO A 769 -6.86 -10.96 1.73
N GLY A 770 -8.19 -11.00 1.58
CA GLY A 770 -9.15 -11.21 2.67
C GLY A 770 -9.76 -12.62 2.68
N ARG A 771 -9.91 -13.17 3.91
CA ARG A 771 -10.71 -14.35 4.30
C ARG A 771 -10.38 -15.68 3.61
N GLN A 772 -9.43 -16.42 4.17
CA GLN A 772 -9.06 -17.78 3.75
C GLN A 772 -10.23 -18.78 3.78
N GLU A 773 -11.16 -18.63 4.73
CA GLU A 773 -12.35 -19.51 4.88
C GLU A 773 -13.30 -19.40 3.68
N ASP A 774 -13.64 -18.18 3.26
CA ASP A 774 -14.51 -17.92 2.10
C ASP A 774 -13.93 -18.54 0.81
N ARG A 775 -12.60 -18.53 0.66
CA ARG A 775 -11.91 -19.14 -0.48
C ARG A 775 -11.98 -20.67 -0.46
N GLN A 776 -11.90 -21.30 0.71
CA GLN A 776 -12.02 -22.75 0.84
C GLN A 776 -13.45 -23.20 0.54
N GLN A 777 -14.45 -22.49 1.08
CA GLN A 777 -15.86 -22.77 0.84
C GLN A 777 -16.21 -22.64 -0.65
N LEU A 778 -15.73 -21.58 -1.31
CA LEU A 778 -15.93 -21.38 -2.75
C LEU A 778 -15.33 -22.52 -3.59
N ARG A 779 -14.12 -22.99 -3.24
CA ARG A 779 -13.48 -24.13 -3.93
C ARG A 779 -14.27 -25.42 -3.76
N ALA A 780 -14.76 -25.69 -2.54
CA ALA A 780 -15.55 -26.88 -2.26
C ALA A 780 -16.86 -26.88 -3.06
N TYR A 781 -17.53 -25.72 -3.15
CA TYR A 781 -18.75 -25.58 -3.92
C TYR A 781 -18.50 -25.76 -5.44
N ALA A 782 -17.46 -25.11 -5.98
CA ALA A 782 -17.11 -25.26 -7.39
C ALA A 782 -16.77 -26.71 -7.74
N ALA A 783 -16.04 -27.42 -6.87
CA ALA A 783 -15.72 -28.83 -7.05
C ALA A 783 -16.97 -29.72 -7.05
N ALA A 784 -17.88 -29.52 -6.09
CA ALA A 784 -19.14 -30.26 -6.01
C ALA A 784 -20.01 -30.08 -7.27
N LEU A 785 -20.15 -28.83 -7.74
CA LEU A 785 -20.91 -28.51 -8.94
C LEU A 785 -20.33 -29.19 -10.19
N THR A 786 -19.01 -29.17 -10.35
CA THR A 786 -18.36 -29.81 -11.49
C THR A 786 -18.38 -31.33 -11.39
N ASP A 787 -18.29 -31.90 -10.19
CA ASP A 787 -18.39 -33.36 -9.97
C ASP A 787 -19.80 -33.87 -10.32
N GLU A 788 -20.84 -33.15 -9.89
CA GLU A 788 -22.24 -33.50 -10.16
C GLU A 788 -22.56 -33.51 -11.66
N HIS A 789 -22.19 -32.45 -12.39
CA HIS A 789 -22.65 -32.27 -13.77
C HIS A 789 -21.63 -32.69 -14.85
N LEU A 790 -20.33 -32.53 -14.60
CA LEU A 790 -19.27 -32.89 -15.56
C LEU A 790 -18.64 -34.23 -15.18
N GLY A 791 -18.36 -34.44 -13.89
CA GLY A 791 -17.70 -35.64 -13.37
C GLY A 791 -16.39 -35.92 -14.10
N THR A 792 -16.23 -37.17 -14.54
CA THR A 792 -15.05 -37.64 -15.28
C THR A 792 -15.16 -37.50 -16.81
N ASP A 793 -16.23 -36.88 -17.31
CA ASP A 793 -16.53 -36.79 -18.75
C ASP A 793 -15.78 -35.63 -19.44
N VAL A 794 -14.71 -35.98 -20.15
CA VAL A 794 -13.83 -35.04 -20.85
C VAL A 794 -14.58 -34.22 -21.92
N GLU A 795 -15.61 -34.78 -22.54
CA GLU A 795 -16.40 -34.05 -23.55
C GLU A 795 -17.23 -32.96 -22.87
N ALA A 796 -17.85 -33.27 -21.73
CA ALA A 796 -18.65 -32.30 -20.98
C ALA A 796 -17.79 -31.11 -20.51
N TRP A 797 -16.58 -31.37 -20.02
CA TRP A 797 -15.60 -30.32 -19.70
C TRP A 797 -15.20 -29.47 -20.91
N THR A 798 -14.98 -30.11 -22.07
CA THR A 798 -14.63 -29.43 -23.32
C THR A 798 -15.76 -28.52 -23.80
N VAL A 799 -17.00 -29.01 -23.77
CA VAL A 799 -18.19 -28.24 -24.14
C VAL A 799 -18.36 -27.04 -23.20
N CYS A 800 -18.21 -27.23 -21.89
CA CYS A 800 -18.29 -26.16 -20.89
C CYS A 800 -17.32 -25.01 -21.22
N LEU A 801 -16.05 -25.33 -21.47
CA LEU A 801 -15.01 -24.33 -21.79
C LEU A 801 -15.26 -23.61 -23.13
N ARG A 802 -15.79 -24.31 -24.14
CA ARG A 802 -16.11 -23.73 -25.45
C ARG A 802 -17.35 -22.84 -25.41
N LEU A 803 -18.32 -23.15 -24.57
CA LEU A 803 -19.53 -22.34 -24.39
C LEU A 803 -19.26 -21.08 -23.55
N LEU A 804 -18.36 -21.15 -22.57
CA LEU A 804 -18.07 -20.08 -21.61
C LEU A 804 -17.99 -18.65 -22.21
N PRO A 805 -17.30 -18.39 -23.34
CA PRO A 805 -17.17 -17.03 -23.87
C PRO A 805 -18.50 -16.41 -24.33
N THR A 806 -19.47 -17.24 -24.69
CA THR A 806 -20.75 -16.84 -25.31
C THR A 806 -21.99 -17.23 -24.49
N PHE A 807 -21.79 -17.90 -23.35
CA PHE A 807 -22.90 -18.40 -22.54
C PHE A 807 -23.54 -17.26 -21.74
N ALA A 808 -24.81 -16.98 -22.06
CA ALA A 808 -25.56 -15.87 -21.46
C ALA A 808 -25.98 -16.11 -20.00
N GLY A 809 -26.10 -17.38 -19.58
CA GLY A 809 -26.53 -17.76 -18.23
C GLY A 809 -25.41 -17.73 -17.18
N SER A 810 -25.70 -18.28 -16.00
CA SER A 810 -24.75 -18.36 -14.87
C SER A 810 -23.69 -19.47 -15.04
N LEU A 811 -22.68 -19.49 -14.17
CA LEU A 811 -21.69 -20.59 -14.16
C LEU A 811 -22.33 -21.94 -13.82
N THR A 812 -23.28 -21.96 -12.89
CA THR A 812 -24.07 -23.16 -12.57
C THR A 812 -24.84 -23.67 -13.78
N GLU A 813 -25.54 -22.78 -14.49
CA GLU A 813 -26.30 -23.12 -15.70
C GLU A 813 -25.38 -23.61 -16.82
N LEU A 814 -24.22 -22.99 -17.00
CA LEU A 814 -23.22 -23.39 -17.99
C LEU A 814 -22.76 -24.83 -17.73
N VAL A 815 -22.38 -25.14 -16.48
CA VAL A 815 -21.87 -26.44 -16.08
C VAL A 815 -22.95 -27.53 -16.24
N ALA A 816 -24.18 -27.25 -15.81
CA ALA A 816 -25.31 -28.16 -16.00
C ALA A 816 -25.65 -28.38 -17.49
N THR A 817 -25.65 -27.31 -18.30
CA THR A 817 -25.93 -27.38 -19.74
C THR A 817 -24.87 -28.21 -20.47
N ALA A 818 -23.60 -28.02 -20.14
CA ALA A 818 -22.51 -28.77 -20.73
C ALA A 818 -22.62 -30.29 -20.43
N GLY A 819 -22.99 -30.65 -19.19
CA GLY A 819 -23.27 -32.05 -18.83
C GLY A 819 -24.46 -32.63 -19.60
N ALA A 820 -25.55 -31.88 -19.73
CA ALA A 820 -26.76 -32.33 -20.44
C ALA A 820 -26.55 -32.51 -21.96
N ILE A 821 -25.71 -31.69 -22.59
CA ILE A 821 -25.39 -31.82 -24.03
C ILE A 821 -24.73 -33.17 -24.34
N VAL A 822 -23.87 -33.64 -23.44
CA VAL A 822 -23.09 -34.86 -23.64
C VAL A 822 -23.84 -36.11 -23.16
N ARG A 823 -24.72 -35.96 -22.17
CA ARG A 823 -25.61 -37.00 -21.67
C ARG A 823 -27.07 -36.69 -22.06
N PRO A 824 -27.46 -36.84 -23.34
CA PRO A 824 -28.87 -36.70 -23.70
C PRO A 824 -29.67 -37.74 -22.90
N ALA A 825 -30.74 -37.29 -22.24
CA ALA A 825 -31.61 -38.16 -21.44
C ALA A 825 -32.14 -39.30 -22.32
N ASP A 826 -31.91 -40.54 -21.87
CA ASP A 826 -32.58 -41.74 -22.40
C ASP A 826 -34.11 -41.67 -22.21
#